data_AF-A0A2V7QK05-F1
#
_entry.id   AF-A0A2V7QK05-F1
#
_cell.length_a   1.000
_cell.length_b   1.000
_cell.length_c   1.000
_cell.angle_alpha   90.00
_cell.angle_beta   90.00
_cell.angle_gamma   90.00
#
_symmetry.space_group_name_H-M   'P 1'
#
loop_
_entity.id
_entity.type
_entity.pdbx_description
1 polymer ?
#
loop_
_entity_poly.entity_id
_entity_poly.type
_entity_poly.pdbx_seq_one_letter_code
_entity_poly.pdbx_strand_id
1 'polypeptide(L)'
;GHAVRYRIDQIDSLVSQSGTGIAGPEPLLWLTLYPLSVGGQLNNETSTFRWTVPNAPAGRRWRSVRTVLGPSGSDISRAENLEFWAQIPIATSQSKNPTLVFDFGDISENSVSFGPDTLIVRPGAAAGSLDTTYHGKRIQGLDRLDSERDPFSRAFNVASNDNGLPGDVIDTLIIAYDTVPGQAPTYAMRRFAPTCRGGYGLRQILGDSKTNCTIHNNRLDEEDIDADNVLNLTTAERDQEKWQRYVVNLADPSKRTRTGVCSAPPQLAGQPRGPRDNVCWVFFRIPFRTPDDSLGNPLLRRARALRITMISGDGLGDDEFSTVPLARLRLTGAPWLKVSDRTLHGVAGGQTSTGAVQSGVVGTQDRNVRSGINYESPPGVTDAPTSKTVAYQPGRVQINERSLRITATDLAALDRAEAYYRFPEGEKNFMTYKELRVWARGVSSGWGADGELQFYIKIARDGNNFYMYRTPINSGTSKAAWLPEINVSFVRLFALRAQIQNAYLQGKQRNTCTGVDSILIANTPLPAGATASSRYAACDSGYIVYTLDPGVSPPNLAAVQELAVGMLRLPVPPGVNPILPSDTLELWVDDIRLAGVVNEPGFAGQTGLTIVASDFADIRINASRRDPNFRQLAEQPTFLTDDRWDISSAFHLEKLLPASLGVSIPFTVNYTSASVKPLYVSQSDIQGDAVEGLRTPRSAATSMTLSLRRTKESTGSVWSPILNNLALNSSYTTGVSRSEYEDGKAKNFVIGLDFNLSRALVPDLARWSPTELHLTSAYTNGHDDRVSFLKPALAIDDTARAVKGRNRTWRNGSSIVFRPFKAASVRWDITSVRDLRGYGTDSPLGIIAATDRDRVLGYDTGLERERAMQAGINISPPISAWFRPRLDFGTSYNMLRDPNTLGFAREGDSTGALRIPRRLGNSQTTSAGLTLDLPRAIKLYTDSDSFLRGLLGGLQPIDVNFNRSVLSVYDGSAVPATLAYQFGVGGINNFRQLRGDLATSVGLVTQLSLNQSLNLPLGASLASRYQRINTRNWTRRIEQGQDIVDGTQVVFPDVSLRWAGQPAAFSSVISSLGANARVLETRQLNGTQPLLGEDSDDRGKLRVRTYPVSGSIVFAGARPLASTVGYSFSKRIDAKPGLSSNGDNSDFSVDVSKPWALPADWGARSDLRTRISYQKSQGQNFVINPLSVTGESRLTDNGRRAVSVSADTDVAENLSSSFVISRVESFDRNLNRRFTQTVLSAVMHLQFYAGEFK
;
A
#
# COMPACT_ATOMS: atom_id res chain seq x y z
N GLY A 1 8.47 47.72 -13.24
CA GLY A 1 8.63 46.39 -13.88
C GLY A 1 7.47 45.51 -13.50
N HIS A 2 6.70 45.04 -14.49
CA HIS A 2 5.50 44.20 -14.30
C HIS A 2 5.89 42.72 -14.25
N ALA A 3 5.07 41.89 -13.57
CA ALA A 3 5.27 40.44 -13.58
C ALA A 3 4.86 39.88 -14.95
N VAL A 4 5.75 39.14 -15.61
CA VAL A 4 5.46 38.48 -16.89
C VAL A 4 4.73 37.17 -16.59
N ARG A 5 3.41 37.17 -16.77
CA ARG A 5 2.53 36.02 -16.55
C ARG A 5 1.54 35.92 -17.69
N TYR A 6 1.44 34.74 -18.28
CA TYR A 6 0.46 34.45 -19.32
C TYR A 6 -0.56 33.46 -18.75
N ARG A 7 -1.83 33.68 -19.03
CA ARG A 7 -2.87 32.66 -18.87
C ARG A 7 -3.04 31.90 -20.19
N ILE A 8 -3.69 30.74 -20.16
CA ILE A 8 -3.89 29.96 -21.39
C ILE A 8 -4.70 30.69 -22.46
N ASP A 9 -5.68 31.53 -22.09
CA ASP A 9 -6.46 32.37 -23.02
C ASP A 9 -5.60 33.44 -23.73
N GLN A 10 -4.42 33.74 -23.18
CA GLN A 10 -3.45 34.67 -23.76
C GLN A 10 -2.37 33.96 -24.61
N ILE A 11 -2.45 32.63 -24.71
CA ILE A 11 -1.57 31.78 -25.53
C ILE A 11 -2.39 31.20 -26.69
N ASP A 12 -3.49 30.54 -26.35
CA ASP A 12 -4.39 29.85 -27.27
C ASP A 12 -5.76 30.56 -27.32
N SER A 13 -6.10 31.14 -28.48
CA SER A 13 -7.38 31.82 -28.71
C SER A 13 -8.59 30.88 -28.84
N LEU A 14 -8.37 29.58 -29.03
CA LEU A 14 -9.43 28.56 -29.20
C LEU A 14 -9.69 27.77 -27.90
N VAL A 15 -9.13 28.19 -26.77
CA VAL A 15 -9.33 27.52 -25.49
C VAL A 15 -10.74 27.78 -24.95
N SER A 16 -11.47 26.71 -24.62
CA SER A 16 -12.72 26.79 -23.88
C SER A 16 -12.47 26.54 -22.39
N GLN A 17 -13.12 27.29 -21.51
CA GLN A 17 -12.93 27.20 -20.05
C GLN A 17 -14.29 27.12 -19.33
N SER A 18 -14.33 26.38 -18.22
CA SER A 18 -15.50 26.26 -17.34
C SER A 18 -15.12 26.60 -15.88
N GLY A 19 -16.04 27.20 -15.13
CA GLY A 19 -15.87 27.64 -13.74
C GLY A 19 -16.07 29.15 -13.55
N THR A 20 -16.32 29.58 -12.31
CA THR A 20 -16.73 30.97 -12.01
C THR A 20 -15.58 31.93 -11.65
N GLY A 21 -14.38 31.43 -11.36
CA GLY A 21 -13.24 32.29 -10.95
C GLY A 21 -12.23 32.63 -12.05
N ILE A 22 -10.95 32.80 -11.68
CA ILE A 22 -9.87 33.28 -12.57
C ILE A 22 -8.96 32.10 -12.98
N ALA A 23 -8.56 32.04 -14.24
CA ALA A 23 -7.56 31.08 -14.69
C ALA A 23 -6.16 31.45 -14.16
N GLY A 24 -5.46 30.49 -13.56
CA GLY A 24 -4.10 30.68 -13.07
C GLY A 24 -3.09 30.96 -14.20
N PRO A 25 -1.90 31.52 -13.88
CA PRO A 25 -0.84 31.69 -14.86
C PRO A 25 -0.27 30.33 -15.29
N GLU A 26 0.06 30.19 -16.57
CA GLU A 26 0.74 29.02 -17.15
C GLU A 26 2.24 29.05 -16.79
N PRO A 27 2.84 27.91 -16.42
CA PRO A 27 4.28 27.81 -16.24
C PRO A 27 4.98 27.89 -17.60
N LEU A 28 6.04 28.70 -17.66
CA LEU A 28 6.81 28.94 -18.89
C LEU A 28 8.27 28.57 -18.69
N LEU A 29 8.86 27.90 -19.68
CA LEU A 29 10.30 27.68 -19.79
C LEU A 29 10.89 28.78 -20.67
N TRP A 30 11.59 29.73 -20.05
CA TRP A 30 12.26 30.82 -20.76
C TRP A 30 13.67 30.41 -21.16
N LEU A 31 13.92 30.28 -22.46
CA LEU A 31 15.25 29.98 -22.99
C LEU A 31 15.86 31.27 -23.56
N THR A 32 17.07 31.63 -23.11
CA THR A 32 17.81 32.81 -23.58
C THR A 32 19.25 32.45 -23.90
N LEU A 33 19.67 32.66 -25.15
CA LEU A 33 21.06 32.57 -25.61
C LEU A 33 21.68 33.95 -25.69
N TYR A 34 22.63 34.19 -24.80
CA TYR A 34 23.45 35.41 -24.74
C TYR A 34 24.42 35.46 -25.93
N PRO A 35 24.82 36.65 -26.38
CA PRO A 35 26.01 36.84 -27.22
C PRO A 35 27.23 36.14 -26.60
N LEU A 36 28.11 35.57 -27.43
CA LEU A 36 29.31 34.86 -26.91
C LEU A 36 30.31 35.81 -26.22
N SER A 37 30.24 37.11 -26.51
CA SER A 37 31.00 38.18 -25.85
C SER A 37 30.51 38.51 -24.43
N VAL A 38 29.36 37.96 -24.02
CA VAL A 38 28.73 38.23 -22.72
C VAL A 38 28.60 36.92 -21.93
N GLY A 39 29.24 36.86 -20.77
CA GLY A 39 29.14 35.70 -19.89
C GLY A 39 27.96 35.75 -18.91
N GLY A 40 27.34 36.92 -18.73
CA GLY A 40 26.14 37.13 -17.92
C GLY A 40 26.34 38.13 -16.78
N GLN A 41 25.53 38.00 -15.72
CA GLN A 41 25.52 38.84 -14.51
C GLN A 41 25.23 40.31 -14.77
N LEU A 42 23.95 40.66 -14.81
CA LEU A 42 23.55 42.05 -15.04
C LEU A 42 23.86 42.93 -13.81
N ASN A 43 24.39 44.12 -14.06
CA ASN A 43 24.39 45.22 -13.11
C ASN A 43 23.11 46.05 -13.33
N ASN A 44 22.20 46.02 -12.36
CA ASN A 44 20.91 46.71 -12.49
C ASN A 44 21.02 48.24 -12.44
N GLU A 45 22.10 48.79 -11.87
CA GLU A 45 22.31 50.24 -11.76
C GLU A 45 22.82 50.83 -13.07
N THR A 46 23.81 50.17 -13.68
CA THR A 46 24.43 50.62 -14.94
C THR A 46 23.77 50.01 -16.18
N SER A 47 22.89 49.02 -16.01
CA SER A 47 22.28 48.23 -17.10
C SER A 47 23.30 47.55 -18.03
N THR A 48 24.53 47.30 -17.54
CA THR A 48 25.60 46.62 -18.27
C THR A 48 25.89 45.24 -17.68
N PHE A 49 26.38 44.30 -18.50
CA PHE A 49 26.82 43.00 -18.02
C PHE A 49 28.20 43.10 -17.38
N ARG A 50 28.37 42.49 -16.20
CA ARG A 50 29.65 42.51 -15.48
C ARG A 50 30.64 41.52 -16.07
N TRP A 51 30.19 40.44 -16.71
CA TRP A 51 31.07 39.43 -17.29
C TRP A 51 31.15 39.56 -18.81
N THR A 52 32.35 39.88 -19.31
CA THR A 52 32.67 39.97 -20.74
C THR A 52 33.70 38.94 -21.15
N VAL A 53 33.58 38.44 -22.38
CA VAL A 53 34.48 37.45 -22.96
C VAL A 53 35.17 38.07 -24.18
N PRO A 54 36.50 38.27 -24.15
CA PRO A 54 37.24 38.82 -25.30
C PRO A 54 37.35 37.78 -26.43
N ASN A 55 37.49 38.25 -27.67
CA ASN A 55 37.74 37.42 -28.86
C ASN A 55 36.71 36.29 -29.09
N ALA A 56 35.43 36.58 -28.85
CA ALA A 56 34.36 35.61 -29.09
C ALA A 56 34.32 35.20 -30.58
N PRO A 57 34.20 33.89 -30.89
CA PRO A 57 34.09 33.44 -32.26
C PRO A 57 32.75 33.87 -32.88
N ALA A 58 32.77 34.16 -34.19
CA ALA A 58 31.58 34.52 -34.96
C ALA A 58 30.78 33.28 -35.37
N GLY A 59 29.46 33.41 -35.50
CA GLY A 59 28.57 32.38 -36.05
C GLY A 59 27.52 31.85 -35.09
N ARG A 60 26.84 30.77 -35.51
CA ARG A 60 25.76 30.17 -34.72
C ARG A 60 26.27 29.64 -33.39
N ARG A 61 25.49 29.90 -32.34
CA ARG A 61 25.80 29.50 -30.98
C ARG A 61 24.71 28.62 -30.41
N TRP A 62 25.08 27.74 -29.49
CA TRP A 62 24.15 26.82 -28.86
C TRP A 62 24.43 26.65 -27.38
N ARG A 63 23.41 26.22 -26.64
CA ARG A 63 23.53 25.79 -25.25
C ARG A 63 22.48 24.73 -24.95
N SER A 64 22.87 23.77 -24.12
CA SER A 64 21.99 22.68 -23.71
C SER A 64 21.61 22.82 -22.25
N VAL A 65 20.39 22.40 -21.93
CA VAL A 65 19.91 22.15 -20.57
C VAL A 65 19.37 20.75 -20.50
N ARG A 66 19.53 20.09 -19.35
CA ARG A 66 19.01 18.74 -19.13
C ARG A 66 18.09 18.70 -17.93
N THR A 67 17.18 17.75 -17.93
CA THR A 67 16.29 17.49 -16.79
C THR A 67 16.04 15.98 -16.66
N VAL A 68 15.89 15.52 -15.43
CA VAL A 68 15.60 14.13 -15.10
C VAL A 68 14.10 13.90 -15.23
N LEU A 69 13.70 12.94 -16.08
CA LEU A 69 12.30 12.48 -16.19
C LEU A 69 11.96 11.55 -15.01
N GLY A 70 12.92 10.71 -14.61
CA GLY A 70 12.86 9.90 -13.40
C GLY A 70 14.19 9.17 -13.19
N PRO A 71 14.73 9.06 -11.94
CA PRO A 71 16.03 8.41 -11.70
C PRO A 71 16.06 6.95 -12.14
N SER A 72 14.95 6.22 -11.93
CA SER A 72 14.78 4.84 -12.41
C SER A 72 14.32 4.75 -13.88
N GLY A 73 14.09 5.89 -14.54
CA GLY A 73 13.46 6.04 -15.84
C GLY A 73 11.94 6.15 -15.80
N SER A 74 11.38 6.80 -16.83
CA SER A 74 9.95 6.98 -17.07
C SER A 74 9.50 6.29 -18.36
N ASP A 75 8.27 5.76 -18.38
CA ASP A 75 7.67 5.17 -19.59
C ASP A 75 7.11 6.27 -20.50
N ILE A 76 7.86 6.60 -21.55
CA ILE A 76 7.44 7.47 -22.64
C ILE A 76 7.13 6.68 -23.92
N SER A 77 7.07 5.34 -23.83
CA SER A 77 6.81 4.49 -25.00
C SER A 77 5.38 4.58 -25.52
N ARG A 78 4.51 5.35 -24.88
CA ARG A 78 3.12 5.61 -25.29
C ARG A 78 2.94 7.01 -25.91
N ALA A 79 3.99 7.82 -25.96
CA ALA A 79 3.94 9.13 -26.59
C ALA A 79 3.82 8.98 -28.11
N GLU A 80 2.92 9.77 -28.70
CA GLU A 80 2.68 9.82 -30.14
C GLU A 80 3.02 11.20 -30.71
N ASN A 81 2.91 12.27 -29.91
CA ASN A 81 3.35 13.61 -30.30
C ASN A 81 4.14 14.32 -29.19
N LEU A 82 5.18 15.06 -29.57
CA LEU A 82 5.80 16.12 -28.79
C LEU A 82 5.09 17.44 -29.11
N GLU A 83 4.47 18.04 -28.11
CA GLU A 83 3.69 19.27 -28.25
C GLU A 83 4.26 20.39 -27.39
N PHE A 84 4.31 21.60 -27.93
CA PHE A 84 4.60 22.82 -27.18
C PHE A 84 4.13 24.07 -27.92
N TRP A 85 3.99 25.16 -27.18
CA TRP A 85 3.82 26.50 -27.73
C TRP A 85 5.12 27.28 -27.60
N ALA A 86 5.54 27.97 -28.65
CA ALA A 86 6.68 28.88 -28.62
C ALA A 86 6.25 30.29 -29.02
N GLN A 87 6.67 31.32 -28.29
CA GLN A 87 6.40 32.71 -28.67
C GLN A 87 7.52 33.21 -29.60
N ILE A 88 7.20 33.43 -30.88
CA ILE A 88 8.18 33.76 -31.92
C ILE A 88 7.66 34.84 -32.88
N PRO A 89 8.54 35.66 -33.50
CA PRO A 89 8.18 36.48 -34.66
C PRO A 89 7.82 35.58 -35.85
N ILE A 90 6.74 35.91 -36.55
CA ILE A 90 6.23 35.12 -37.70
C ILE A 90 6.34 35.83 -39.05
N ALA A 91 6.85 37.07 -39.08
CA ALA A 91 6.96 37.92 -40.27
C ALA A 91 8.42 38.37 -40.52
N THR A 92 8.72 39.67 -40.40
CA THR A 92 9.98 40.32 -40.81
C THR A 92 11.26 39.76 -40.18
N SER A 93 11.21 39.24 -38.96
CA SER A 93 12.36 38.67 -38.24
C SER A 93 12.35 37.14 -38.14
N GLN A 94 11.68 36.44 -39.07
CA GLN A 94 11.52 34.98 -38.99
C GLN A 94 12.84 34.18 -39.02
N SER A 95 13.84 34.64 -39.78
CA SER A 95 15.16 33.98 -39.86
C SER A 95 15.98 34.07 -38.57
N LYS A 96 15.59 34.95 -37.63
CA LYS A 96 16.20 35.08 -36.30
C LYS A 96 15.69 34.03 -35.30
N ASN A 97 14.63 33.30 -35.65
CA ASN A 97 14.06 32.26 -34.79
C ASN A 97 15.06 31.10 -34.57
N PRO A 98 15.18 30.59 -33.33
CA PRO A 98 16.13 29.53 -33.00
C PRO A 98 15.66 28.16 -33.51
N THR A 99 16.61 27.22 -33.57
CA THR A 99 16.32 25.79 -33.71
C THR A 99 16.38 25.14 -32.33
N LEU A 100 15.37 24.34 -31.98
CA LEU A 100 15.33 23.56 -30.75
C LEU A 100 15.57 22.09 -31.06
N VAL A 101 16.47 21.46 -30.31
CA VAL A 101 16.77 20.03 -30.41
C VAL A 101 16.38 19.37 -29.10
N PHE A 102 15.55 18.33 -29.16
CA PHE A 102 15.12 17.55 -28.02
C PHE A 102 15.69 16.15 -28.12
N ASP A 103 16.54 15.75 -27.18
CA ASP A 103 17.09 14.41 -27.06
C ASP A 103 16.41 13.69 -25.88
N PHE A 104 15.77 12.55 -26.12
CA PHE A 104 15.12 11.72 -25.09
C PHE A 104 15.83 10.37 -24.94
N GLY A 105 16.15 9.96 -23.71
CA GLY A 105 16.71 8.63 -23.44
C GLY A 105 17.66 8.60 -22.24
N ASP A 106 18.77 7.88 -22.40
CA ASP A 106 19.88 7.79 -21.46
C ASP A 106 21.00 8.73 -21.94
N ILE A 107 21.04 9.92 -21.35
CA ILE A 107 21.93 11.02 -21.73
C ILE A 107 23.13 11.04 -20.77
N SER A 108 24.30 11.48 -21.27
CA SER A 108 25.50 11.61 -20.43
C SER A 108 25.32 12.63 -19.31
N GLU A 109 25.81 12.26 -18.14
CA GLU A 109 25.93 13.10 -16.95
C GLU A 109 27.14 14.03 -17.02
N ASN A 110 28.06 13.78 -17.93
CA ASN A 110 29.23 14.61 -18.15
C ASN A 110 28.82 15.97 -18.71
N SER A 111 28.91 17.00 -17.88
CA SER A 111 28.60 18.38 -18.24
C SER A 111 29.82 19.27 -18.19
N VAL A 112 29.78 20.29 -19.05
CA VAL A 112 30.77 21.35 -19.07
C VAL A 112 30.07 22.65 -18.71
N SER A 113 30.66 23.36 -17.78
CA SER A 113 30.30 24.73 -17.45
C SER A 113 31.44 25.69 -17.83
N PHE A 114 31.09 26.98 -17.95
CA PHE A 114 32.05 28.03 -18.21
C PHE A 114 31.99 29.06 -17.10
N GLY A 115 33.13 29.62 -16.74
CA GLY A 115 33.22 30.72 -15.80
C GLY A 115 34.34 31.71 -16.13
N PRO A 116 34.36 32.90 -15.50
CA PRO A 116 35.42 33.87 -15.71
C PRO A 116 36.76 33.39 -15.17
N ASP A 117 37.86 33.85 -15.77
CA ASP A 117 39.22 33.59 -15.27
C ASP A 117 39.74 34.73 -14.39
N THR A 118 39.26 35.96 -14.62
CA THR A 118 39.76 37.18 -14.01
C THR A 118 38.61 38.06 -13.50
N LEU A 119 38.78 38.66 -12.33
CA LEU A 119 37.93 39.70 -11.75
C LEU A 119 38.75 40.99 -11.64
N ILE A 120 38.32 42.05 -12.30
CA ILE A 120 38.95 43.36 -12.25
C ILE A 120 38.17 44.25 -11.28
N VAL A 121 38.87 44.84 -10.31
CA VAL A 121 38.31 45.76 -9.31
C VAL A 121 38.87 47.15 -9.58
N ARG A 122 38.01 48.12 -9.90
CA ARG A 122 38.37 49.52 -10.23
C ARG A 122 37.63 50.51 -9.34
N PRO A 123 38.06 51.77 -9.23
CA PRO A 123 37.26 52.82 -8.62
C PRO A 123 35.96 52.99 -9.43
N GLY A 124 34.83 52.98 -8.75
CA GLY A 124 33.52 53.20 -9.35
C GLY A 124 33.22 54.68 -9.58
N ALA A 125 32.09 54.96 -10.24
CA ALA A 125 31.70 56.31 -10.64
C ALA A 125 31.42 57.27 -9.46
N ALA A 126 31.16 56.75 -8.25
CA ALA A 126 31.02 57.54 -7.03
C ALA A 126 32.32 57.52 -6.20
N ALA A 127 32.69 58.64 -5.58
CA ALA A 127 33.88 58.72 -4.73
C ALA A 127 33.81 57.69 -3.59
N GLY A 128 34.82 56.80 -3.54
CA GLY A 128 34.88 55.70 -2.56
C GLY A 128 34.14 54.41 -2.96
N SER A 129 33.47 54.37 -4.12
CA SER A 129 32.88 53.14 -4.67
C SER A 129 33.91 52.31 -5.44
N LEU A 130 33.69 51.00 -5.54
CA LEU A 130 34.48 50.09 -6.37
C LEU A 130 33.56 49.40 -7.39
N ASP A 131 33.94 49.40 -8.66
CA ASP A 131 33.28 48.63 -9.71
C ASP A 131 34.00 47.30 -9.94
N THR A 132 33.24 46.24 -10.19
CA THR A 132 33.76 44.89 -10.35
C THR A 132 33.28 44.28 -11.66
N THR A 133 34.23 43.96 -12.54
CA THR A 133 33.96 43.33 -13.83
C THR A 133 34.70 42.00 -13.96
N TYR A 134 34.01 40.99 -14.44
CA TYR A 134 34.59 39.68 -14.76
C TYR A 134 35.03 39.65 -16.22
N HIS A 135 36.18 39.05 -16.48
CA HIS A 135 36.75 38.87 -17.80
C HIS A 135 37.15 37.41 -18.05
N GLY A 136 37.28 37.08 -19.33
CA GLY A 136 37.78 35.78 -19.79
C GLY A 136 36.75 34.65 -19.70
N LYS A 137 37.17 33.44 -20.08
CA LYS A 137 36.30 32.25 -20.14
C LYS A 137 37.12 30.99 -19.97
N ARG A 138 36.86 30.23 -18.90
CA ARG A 138 37.50 28.95 -18.61
C ARG A 138 36.46 27.82 -18.51
N ILE A 139 36.83 26.65 -19.02
CA ILE A 139 36.07 25.38 -18.94
C ILE A 139 36.21 24.76 -17.55
N GLN A 140 35.12 24.18 -17.02
CA GLN A 140 35.05 23.47 -15.73
C GLN A 140 34.08 22.28 -15.83
N GLY A 141 34.23 21.27 -14.95
CA GLY A 141 33.31 20.13 -14.79
C GLY A 141 33.51 18.93 -15.73
N LEU A 142 34.37 19.05 -16.76
CA LEU A 142 34.58 17.95 -17.72
C LEU A 142 35.13 16.68 -17.05
N ASP A 143 34.54 15.52 -17.36
CA ASP A 143 34.88 14.18 -16.85
C ASP A 143 34.85 14.07 -15.32
N ARG A 144 34.04 14.89 -14.66
CA ARG A 144 33.82 14.88 -13.22
C ARG A 144 32.33 14.87 -12.94
N LEU A 145 31.89 14.04 -11.99
CA LEU A 145 30.53 14.11 -11.47
C LEU A 145 30.48 15.17 -10.37
N ASP A 146 29.78 16.28 -10.62
CA ASP A 146 29.58 17.32 -9.62
C ASP A 146 28.21 17.18 -8.90
N SER A 147 28.25 17.07 -7.57
CA SER A 147 27.05 17.00 -6.71
C SER A 147 27.31 17.75 -5.41
N GLU A 148 26.29 18.42 -4.89
CA GLU A 148 26.36 19.09 -3.59
C GLU A 148 26.23 18.11 -2.40
N ARG A 149 25.84 16.86 -2.63
CA ARG A 149 25.66 15.87 -1.56
C ARG A 149 26.95 15.63 -0.77
N ASP A 150 26.78 15.31 0.52
CA ASP A 150 27.86 14.83 1.36
C ASP A 150 28.49 13.56 0.75
N PRO A 151 29.81 13.53 0.48
CA PRO A 151 30.45 12.39 -0.17
C PRO A 151 30.38 11.08 0.65
N PHE A 152 30.23 11.18 1.96
CA PHE A 152 30.19 10.04 2.87
C PHE A 152 28.75 9.55 3.12
N SER A 153 27.86 10.45 3.53
CA SER A 153 26.49 10.07 3.92
C SER A 153 25.46 10.13 2.78
N ARG A 154 25.81 10.79 1.66
CA ARG A 154 24.91 11.14 0.55
C ARG A 154 23.75 12.07 0.93
N ALA A 155 23.74 12.58 2.16
CA ALA A 155 22.75 13.55 2.60
C ALA A 155 23.05 14.94 2.04
N PHE A 156 22.00 15.72 1.83
CA PHE A 156 22.09 17.13 1.48
C PHE A 156 21.62 17.98 2.66
N ASN A 157 22.48 18.91 3.10
CA ASN A 157 22.17 19.89 4.12
C ASN A 157 22.53 21.29 3.61
N VAL A 158 21.52 22.13 3.41
CA VAL A 158 21.65 23.49 2.87
C VAL A 158 22.70 24.34 3.61
N ALA A 159 22.88 24.15 4.92
CA ALA A 159 23.85 24.96 5.68
C ALA A 159 25.32 24.65 5.34
N SER A 160 25.61 23.44 4.86
CA SER A 160 26.99 22.95 4.62
C SER A 160 27.26 22.54 3.18
N ASN A 161 26.22 22.18 2.42
CA ASN A 161 26.31 21.53 1.13
C ASN A 161 25.89 22.43 -0.05
N ASP A 162 25.00 23.41 0.18
CA ASP A 162 24.50 24.36 -0.85
C ASP A 162 25.58 25.41 -1.17
N ASN A 163 26.67 24.92 -1.77
CA ASN A 163 27.86 25.67 -2.12
C ASN A 163 27.91 25.99 -3.62
N GLY A 164 27.00 25.41 -4.43
CA GLY A 164 26.88 25.55 -5.86
C GLY A 164 27.68 24.54 -6.68
N LEU A 165 27.30 24.43 -7.96
CA LEU A 165 27.98 23.61 -8.97
C LEU A 165 29.00 24.45 -9.79
N PRO A 166 29.88 23.80 -10.57
CA PRO A 166 30.80 24.50 -11.46
C PRO A 166 30.11 25.46 -12.42
N GLY A 167 30.76 26.59 -12.71
CA GLY A 167 30.21 27.70 -13.48
C GLY A 167 29.67 28.84 -12.61
N ASP A 168 29.05 28.51 -11.47
CA ASP A 168 28.73 29.50 -10.44
C ASP A 168 29.84 29.59 -9.38
N VAL A 169 30.46 28.44 -9.06
CA VAL A 169 31.71 28.33 -8.28
C VAL A 169 32.89 28.13 -9.23
N ILE A 170 33.87 29.02 -9.14
CA ILE A 170 35.03 29.05 -10.04
C ILE A 170 36.25 28.43 -9.36
N ASP A 171 36.81 27.36 -9.93
CA ASP A 171 37.95 26.63 -9.35
C ASP A 171 39.13 27.55 -8.98
N THR A 172 39.47 28.51 -9.85
CA THR A 172 40.53 29.51 -9.64
C THR A 172 40.15 30.83 -10.31
N LEU A 173 40.19 31.95 -9.59
CA LEU A 173 39.88 33.28 -10.09
C LEU A 173 41.05 34.22 -9.77
N ILE A 174 41.56 34.91 -10.78
CA ILE A 174 42.60 35.92 -10.63
C ILE A 174 41.91 37.26 -10.38
N ILE A 175 42.16 37.90 -9.25
CA ILE A 175 41.61 39.21 -8.90
C ILE A 175 42.68 40.27 -9.19
N ALA A 176 42.41 41.17 -10.12
CA ALA A 176 43.24 42.32 -10.43
C ALA A 176 42.67 43.57 -9.73
N TYR A 177 43.37 44.09 -8.74
CA TYR A 177 43.04 45.36 -8.09
C TYR A 177 43.73 46.51 -8.83
N ASP A 178 42.91 47.27 -9.55
CA ASP A 178 43.28 48.44 -10.35
C ASP A 178 42.62 49.68 -9.71
N THR A 179 42.85 49.88 -8.42
CA THR A 179 42.12 50.86 -7.58
C THR A 179 42.87 52.18 -7.37
N VAL A 180 44.13 52.28 -7.82
CA VAL A 180 44.97 53.47 -7.66
C VAL A 180 45.38 53.98 -9.05
N PRO A 181 44.87 55.15 -9.49
CA PRO A 181 45.21 55.71 -10.80
C PRO A 181 46.73 55.90 -10.97
N GLY A 182 47.31 55.40 -12.07
CA GLY A 182 48.72 55.56 -12.42
C GLY A 182 49.69 54.55 -11.81
N GLN A 183 49.21 53.59 -11.00
CA GLN A 183 50.00 52.46 -10.51
C GLN A 183 49.67 51.17 -11.27
N ALA A 184 50.63 50.23 -11.32
CA ALA A 184 50.38 48.92 -11.88
C ALA A 184 49.37 48.13 -11.01
N PRO A 185 48.42 47.40 -11.61
CA PRO A 185 47.44 46.61 -10.86
C PRO A 185 48.10 45.50 -10.05
N THR A 186 47.55 45.20 -8.87
CA THR A 186 48.01 44.09 -8.03
C THR A 186 47.13 42.86 -8.21
N TYR A 187 47.72 41.66 -8.18
CA TYR A 187 47.01 40.41 -8.48
C TYR A 187 46.91 39.51 -7.25
N ALA A 188 45.74 38.89 -7.04
CA ALA A 188 45.51 37.88 -6.03
C ALA A 188 44.78 36.67 -6.61
N MET A 189 45.15 35.45 -6.23
CA MET A 189 44.45 34.23 -6.64
C MET A 189 43.45 33.81 -5.57
N ARG A 190 42.19 33.55 -5.95
CA ARG A 190 41.18 32.89 -5.12
C ARG A 190 40.84 31.53 -5.72
N ARG A 191 40.84 30.46 -4.92
CA ARG A 191 40.32 29.14 -5.32
C ARG A 191 38.87 29.00 -4.86
N PHE A 192 38.06 28.24 -5.61
CA PHE A 192 36.64 28.01 -5.35
C PHE A 192 35.86 29.31 -5.09
N ALA A 193 36.00 30.28 -5.99
CA ALA A 193 35.42 31.61 -5.86
C ALA A 193 33.95 31.62 -6.31
N PRO A 194 32.99 31.98 -5.44
CA PRO A 194 31.59 32.13 -5.85
C PRO A 194 31.43 33.41 -6.69
N THR A 195 30.69 33.31 -7.80
CA THR A 195 30.44 34.44 -8.72
C THR A 195 29.03 35.01 -8.61
N CYS A 196 28.10 34.25 -8.04
CA CYS A 196 26.74 34.66 -7.78
C CYS A 196 26.31 34.21 -6.39
N ARG A 197 25.11 34.66 -5.97
CA ARG A 197 24.46 34.15 -4.77
C ARG A 197 22.97 34.09 -5.04
N GLY A 198 22.41 32.88 -4.97
CA GLY A 198 20.99 32.58 -4.94
C GLY A 198 20.40 32.81 -3.55
N GLY A 199 19.08 32.66 -3.44
CA GLY A 199 18.40 32.77 -2.15
C GLY A 199 16.90 33.04 -2.22
N TYR A 200 16.22 32.64 -1.15
CA TYR A 200 14.79 32.91 -0.94
C TYR A 200 14.55 34.43 -0.82
N GLY A 201 13.64 34.97 -1.64
CA GLY A 201 13.28 36.40 -1.64
C GLY A 201 14.01 37.27 -2.68
N LEU A 202 14.94 36.71 -3.46
CA LEU A 202 15.50 37.42 -4.61
C LEU A 202 14.45 37.59 -5.70
N ARG A 203 14.30 38.83 -6.20
CA ARG A 203 13.45 39.10 -7.36
C ARG A 203 14.11 38.50 -8.59
N GLN A 204 13.50 37.48 -9.17
CA GLN A 204 13.94 36.90 -10.44
C GLN A 204 13.67 37.90 -11.57
N ILE A 205 14.73 38.33 -12.24
CA ILE A 205 14.66 39.28 -13.36
C ILE A 205 14.91 38.50 -14.64
N LEU A 206 13.95 38.58 -15.56
CA LEU A 206 14.04 37.89 -16.84
C LEU A 206 15.21 38.47 -17.66
N GLY A 207 16.16 37.61 -18.04
CA GLY A 207 17.40 38.00 -18.73
C GLY A 207 18.62 38.22 -17.81
N ASP A 208 18.49 38.06 -16.49
CA ASP A 208 19.64 38.01 -15.57
C ASP A 208 20.02 36.55 -15.25
N SER A 209 21.28 36.18 -15.55
CA SER A 209 21.79 34.83 -15.34
C SER A 209 21.88 34.45 -13.85
N LYS A 210 21.92 35.43 -12.93
CA LYS A 210 21.89 35.19 -11.47
C LYS A 210 20.60 34.51 -11.00
N THR A 211 19.55 34.53 -11.83
CA THR A 211 18.28 33.83 -11.55
C THR A 211 18.46 32.31 -11.43
N ASN A 212 19.45 31.74 -12.12
CA ASN A 212 19.74 30.31 -12.13
C ASN A 212 20.95 29.94 -11.24
N CYS A 213 21.39 30.86 -10.36
CA CYS A 213 22.53 30.62 -9.49
C CYS A 213 22.27 29.41 -8.58
N THR A 214 23.18 28.45 -8.57
CA THR A 214 23.11 27.25 -7.72
C THR A 214 23.51 27.57 -6.28
N ILE A 215 24.41 28.53 -6.07
CA ILE A 215 24.95 28.87 -4.74
C ILE A 215 23.85 29.42 -3.82
N HIS A 216 23.61 28.79 -2.67
CA HIS A 216 22.65 29.23 -1.64
C HIS A 216 21.20 29.36 -2.15
N ASN A 217 20.79 28.53 -3.10
CA ASN A 217 19.45 28.58 -3.67
C ASN A 217 18.41 27.76 -2.88
N ASN A 218 18.81 27.10 -1.78
CA ASN A 218 18.03 26.18 -0.95
C ASN A 218 17.48 24.96 -1.71
N ARG A 219 18.14 24.52 -2.78
CA ARG A 219 17.83 23.32 -3.55
C ARG A 219 19.09 22.49 -3.65
N LEU A 220 18.88 21.18 -3.85
CA LEU A 220 19.97 20.29 -4.18
C LEU A 220 20.23 20.42 -5.68
N ASP A 221 21.44 20.81 -6.03
CA ASP A 221 21.92 20.81 -7.41
C ASP A 221 22.95 19.68 -7.59
N GLU A 222 22.73 18.83 -8.60
CA GLU A 222 23.65 17.74 -8.94
C GLU A 222 23.58 17.36 -10.41
N GLU A 223 24.65 16.73 -10.89
CA GLU A 223 24.78 16.25 -12.25
C GLU A 223 24.33 14.79 -12.43
N ASP A 224 24.19 14.06 -11.31
CA ASP A 224 23.82 12.65 -11.19
C ASP A 224 22.33 12.43 -11.55
N ILE A 225 22.07 11.77 -12.68
CA ILE A 225 20.72 11.56 -13.22
C ILE A 225 20.06 10.32 -12.60
N ASP A 226 20.83 9.25 -12.37
CA ASP A 226 20.30 7.97 -11.87
C ASP A 226 20.57 7.70 -10.38
N ALA A 227 21.23 8.64 -9.69
CA ALA A 227 21.51 8.67 -8.26
C ALA A 227 22.45 7.54 -7.79
N ASP A 228 23.34 7.05 -8.66
CA ASP A 228 24.34 6.03 -8.33
C ASP A 228 25.69 6.59 -7.85
N ASN A 229 25.86 7.92 -7.92
CA ASN A 229 27.09 8.66 -7.62
C ASN A 229 28.30 8.23 -8.46
N VAL A 230 28.07 7.80 -9.69
CA VAL A 230 29.14 7.51 -10.64
C VAL A 230 28.82 8.30 -11.89
N LEU A 231 29.84 8.91 -12.49
CA LEU A 231 29.66 9.52 -13.79
C LEU A 231 29.30 8.41 -14.79
N ASN A 232 28.10 8.46 -15.35
CA ASN A 232 27.62 7.38 -16.21
C ASN A 232 28.46 7.16 -17.49
N LEU A 233 29.00 8.23 -18.09
CA LEU A 233 29.77 8.21 -19.33
C LEU A 233 30.82 9.33 -19.32
N THR A 234 32.07 9.00 -19.59
CA THR A 234 33.16 9.98 -19.79
C THR A 234 33.16 10.55 -21.21
N THR A 235 34.00 11.56 -21.48
CA THR A 235 34.17 12.17 -22.82
C THR A 235 34.60 11.13 -23.87
N ALA A 236 35.44 10.18 -23.47
CA ALA A 236 35.88 9.09 -24.34
C ALA A 236 34.74 8.13 -24.71
N GLU A 237 33.67 8.10 -23.91
CA GLU A 237 32.53 7.17 -24.03
C GLU A 237 31.27 7.87 -24.54
N ARG A 238 31.38 9.13 -25.00
CA ARG A 238 30.24 9.94 -25.48
C ARG A 238 29.38 9.23 -26.53
N ASP A 239 30.00 8.45 -27.41
CA ASP A 239 29.29 7.75 -28.48
C ASP A 239 28.47 6.53 -27.97
N GLN A 240 28.54 6.23 -26.66
CA GLN A 240 27.70 5.23 -25.98
C GLN A 240 26.37 5.80 -25.44
N GLU A 241 26.13 7.11 -25.57
CA GLU A 241 24.82 7.71 -25.28
C GLU A 241 23.69 7.00 -26.06
N LYS A 242 22.49 6.97 -25.47
CA LYS A 242 21.31 6.39 -26.14
C LYS A 242 20.17 7.39 -26.15
N TRP A 243 19.84 7.94 -27.30
CA TRP A 243 18.77 8.94 -27.42
C TRP A 243 18.03 8.90 -28.76
N GLN A 244 16.80 9.41 -28.73
CA GLN A 244 16.03 9.80 -29.91
C GLN A 244 15.96 11.33 -29.99
N ARG A 245 16.27 11.88 -31.16
CA ARG A 245 16.40 13.31 -31.40
C ARG A 245 15.30 13.86 -32.28
N TYR A 246 14.79 15.03 -31.90
CA TYR A 246 13.81 15.80 -32.64
C TYR A 246 14.33 17.22 -32.86
N VAL A 247 14.48 17.63 -34.12
CA VAL A 247 15.04 18.91 -34.53
C VAL A 247 13.91 19.81 -35.03
N VAL A 248 13.54 20.80 -34.23
CA VAL A 248 12.44 21.73 -34.53
C VAL A 248 13.00 23.11 -34.86
N ASN A 249 13.08 23.42 -36.15
CA ASN A 249 13.41 24.77 -36.59
C ASN A 249 12.19 25.69 -36.47
N LEU A 250 12.20 26.63 -35.52
CA LEU A 250 11.06 27.54 -35.30
C LEU A 250 10.90 28.56 -36.44
N ALA A 251 11.94 28.75 -37.26
CA ALA A 251 11.86 29.55 -38.48
C ALA A 251 11.07 28.86 -39.60
N ASP A 252 10.89 27.54 -39.57
CA ASP A 252 10.21 26.79 -40.64
C ASP A 252 8.67 26.93 -40.55
N PRO A 253 7.99 27.54 -41.55
CA PRO A 253 6.53 27.63 -41.56
C PRO A 253 5.82 26.28 -41.69
N SER A 254 6.45 25.26 -42.28
CA SER A 254 5.83 23.95 -42.55
C SER A 254 5.60 23.13 -41.28
N LYS A 255 6.44 23.35 -40.26
CA LYS A 255 6.34 22.68 -38.95
C LYS A 255 5.32 23.34 -38.00
N ARG A 256 4.68 24.44 -38.42
CA ARG A 256 3.70 25.18 -37.61
C ARG A 256 2.31 24.56 -37.74
N THR A 257 1.76 24.13 -36.61
CA THR A 257 0.41 23.56 -36.57
C THR A 257 -0.66 24.66 -36.55
N ARG A 258 -0.48 25.67 -35.68
CA ARG A 258 -1.44 26.76 -35.49
C ARG A 258 -0.77 28.01 -34.90
N THR A 259 -1.31 29.19 -35.24
CA THR A 259 -0.93 30.47 -34.62
C THR A 259 -1.99 30.87 -33.59
N GLY A 260 -1.55 31.18 -32.39
CA GLY A 260 -2.35 31.65 -31.27
C GLY A 260 -2.32 33.17 -31.14
N VAL A 261 -2.31 33.67 -29.90
CA VAL A 261 -2.38 35.11 -29.62
C VAL A 261 -1.05 35.80 -29.89
N CYS A 262 -1.09 36.96 -30.56
CA CYS A 262 0.06 37.82 -30.80
C CYS A 262 0.11 38.97 -29.79
N SER A 263 1.30 39.32 -29.33
CA SER A 263 1.52 40.41 -28.38
C SER A 263 2.90 41.04 -28.57
N ALA A 264 3.11 42.22 -27.98
CA ALA A 264 4.45 42.75 -27.83
C ALA A 264 5.28 41.83 -26.89
N PRO A 265 6.53 41.48 -27.24
CA PRO A 265 7.37 40.65 -26.37
C PRO A 265 7.76 41.41 -25.09
N PRO A 266 7.92 40.75 -23.94
CA PRO A 266 8.37 41.41 -22.71
C PRO A 266 9.79 41.96 -22.85
N GLN A 267 10.07 43.05 -22.15
CA GLN A 267 11.42 43.62 -22.09
C GLN A 267 12.32 42.78 -21.19
N LEU A 268 13.39 42.25 -21.78
CA LEU A 268 14.44 41.51 -21.08
C LEU A 268 15.47 42.50 -20.52
N ALA A 269 15.98 42.19 -19.33
CA ALA A 269 16.97 43.04 -18.70
C ALA A 269 18.34 42.93 -19.41
N GLY A 270 19.04 44.05 -19.56
CA GLY A 270 20.33 44.12 -20.27
C GLY A 270 20.26 44.14 -21.80
N GLN A 271 19.08 43.99 -22.40
CA GLN A 271 18.92 44.16 -23.85
C GLN A 271 18.78 45.65 -24.24
N PRO A 272 19.38 46.09 -25.36
CA PRO A 272 19.16 47.44 -25.90
C PRO A 272 17.67 47.75 -26.10
N ARG A 273 17.28 49.00 -25.81
CA ARG A 273 15.94 49.50 -26.12
C ARG A 273 15.89 49.88 -27.61
N GLY A 274 15.22 49.05 -28.41
CA GLY A 274 14.96 49.30 -29.82
C GLY A 274 13.55 48.85 -30.23
N PRO A 275 13.09 49.16 -31.45
CA PRO A 275 11.82 48.66 -31.98
C PRO A 275 11.86 47.13 -32.03
N ARG A 276 10.81 46.48 -31.50
CA ARG A 276 10.67 45.02 -31.42
C ARG A 276 9.48 44.59 -32.25
N ASP A 277 9.69 43.58 -33.09
CA ASP A 277 8.60 42.96 -33.84
C ASP A 277 7.59 42.32 -32.88
N ASN A 278 6.31 42.38 -33.24
CA ASN A 278 5.28 41.62 -32.53
C ASN A 278 5.59 40.12 -32.63
N VAL A 279 5.41 39.42 -31.52
CA VAL A 279 5.61 37.98 -31.42
C VAL A 279 4.25 37.28 -31.26
N CYS A 280 4.14 36.07 -31.79
CA CYS A 280 2.94 35.26 -31.69
C CYS A 280 3.26 33.94 -31.01
N TRP A 281 2.33 33.46 -30.18
CA TRP A 281 2.38 32.07 -29.71
C TRP A 281 2.09 31.14 -30.90
N VAL A 282 3.01 30.23 -31.20
CA VAL A 282 2.88 29.26 -32.29
C VAL A 282 2.89 27.86 -31.70
N PHE A 283 1.90 27.05 -32.06
CA PHE A 283 1.77 25.66 -31.64
C PHE A 283 2.54 24.73 -32.57
N PHE A 284 3.36 23.88 -31.98
CA PHE A 284 4.10 22.82 -32.65
C PHE A 284 3.62 21.47 -32.13
N ARG A 285 3.26 20.57 -33.05
CA ARG A 285 2.95 19.16 -32.78
C ARG A 285 3.84 18.30 -33.68
N ILE A 286 4.85 17.69 -33.09
CA ILE A 286 5.86 16.88 -33.78
C ILE A 286 5.55 15.39 -33.54
N PRO A 287 5.42 14.55 -34.59
CA PRO A 287 5.23 13.12 -34.42
C PRO A 287 6.40 12.49 -33.65
N PHE A 288 6.12 11.87 -32.51
CA PHE A 288 7.15 11.34 -31.63
C PHE A 288 7.70 9.99 -32.11
N ARG A 289 6.96 9.24 -32.92
CA ARG A 289 7.40 7.92 -33.42
C ARG A 289 8.40 7.97 -34.57
N THR A 290 8.60 9.15 -35.15
CA THR A 290 9.51 9.37 -36.28
C THR A 290 10.59 10.37 -35.84
N PRO A 291 11.60 9.93 -35.06
CA PRO A 291 12.70 10.81 -34.70
C PRO A 291 13.47 11.24 -35.96
N ASP A 292 14.01 12.47 -35.95
CA ASP A 292 14.83 12.97 -37.05
C ASP A 292 16.20 12.28 -37.07
N ASP A 293 16.69 11.85 -35.90
CA ASP A 293 17.95 11.13 -35.71
C ASP A 293 17.89 10.27 -34.43
N SER A 294 18.72 9.24 -34.33
CA SER A 294 18.82 8.39 -33.15
C SER A 294 20.22 7.83 -32.97
N LEU A 295 20.74 7.89 -31.74
CA LEU A 295 22.00 7.25 -31.36
C LEU A 295 21.71 6.08 -30.43
N GLY A 296 22.25 4.90 -30.76
CA GLY A 296 21.99 3.67 -30.03
C GLY A 296 20.52 3.22 -30.10
N ASN A 297 20.09 2.42 -29.13
CA ASN A 297 18.72 1.92 -29.01
C ASN A 297 18.15 2.26 -27.61
N PRO A 298 17.66 3.51 -27.40
CA PRO A 298 17.11 3.92 -26.10
C PRO A 298 15.83 3.15 -25.77
N LEU A 299 15.73 2.67 -24.54
CA LEU A 299 14.52 2.00 -24.06
C LEU A 299 13.48 3.05 -23.65
N LEU A 300 12.55 3.39 -24.54
CA LEU A 300 11.51 4.40 -24.27
C LEU A 300 10.59 4.07 -23.08
N ARG A 301 10.50 2.79 -22.67
CA ARG A 301 9.80 2.38 -21.44
C ARG A 301 10.51 2.82 -20.16
N ARG A 302 11.77 3.27 -20.27
CA ARG A 302 12.65 3.65 -19.17
C ARG A 302 13.58 4.79 -19.62
N ALA A 303 13.03 5.85 -20.18
CA ALA A 303 13.81 7.03 -20.53
C ALA A 303 14.14 7.82 -19.25
N ARG A 304 15.41 8.07 -18.98
CA ARG A 304 15.86 8.72 -17.74
C ARG A 304 15.85 10.24 -17.81
N ALA A 305 16.23 10.81 -18.95
CA ALA A 305 16.42 12.26 -19.08
C ALA A 305 15.91 12.83 -20.40
N LEU A 306 15.76 14.15 -20.40
CA LEU A 306 15.54 15.00 -21.57
C LEU A 306 16.65 16.06 -21.63
N ARG A 307 17.34 16.17 -22.78
CA ARG A 307 18.27 17.27 -23.10
C ARG A 307 17.64 18.16 -24.16
N ILE A 308 17.52 19.45 -23.85
CA ILE A 308 17.03 20.48 -24.76
C ILE A 308 18.23 21.35 -25.16
N THR A 309 18.54 21.39 -26.45
CA THR A 309 19.58 22.27 -27.00
C THR A 309 18.92 23.36 -27.83
N MET A 310 19.20 24.61 -27.48
CA MET A 310 18.78 25.76 -28.28
C MET A 310 19.97 26.20 -29.14
N ILE A 311 19.75 26.35 -30.44
CA ILE A 311 20.72 26.85 -31.42
C ILE A 311 20.19 28.18 -31.98
N SER A 312 21.00 29.23 -32.00
CA SER A 312 20.60 30.53 -32.55
C SER A 312 20.17 30.42 -34.01
N GLY A 313 19.24 31.27 -34.45
CA GLY A 313 18.82 31.32 -35.87
C GLY A 313 19.93 31.79 -36.79
N ASP A 314 19.86 31.42 -38.07
CA ASP A 314 20.88 31.77 -39.07
C ASP A 314 20.95 33.27 -39.35
N GLY A 315 19.83 33.99 -39.19
CA GLY A 315 19.73 35.44 -39.40
C GLY A 315 19.98 36.29 -38.15
N LEU A 316 20.38 35.68 -37.03
CA LEU A 316 20.64 36.39 -35.77
C LEU A 316 22.09 36.88 -35.71
N GLY A 317 22.30 38.16 -35.42
CA GLY A 317 23.64 38.72 -35.23
C GLY A 317 24.38 38.13 -34.02
N ASP A 318 25.72 38.19 -34.06
CA ASP A 318 26.58 37.65 -32.99
C ASP A 318 26.43 38.40 -31.66
N ASP A 319 26.07 39.68 -31.71
CA ASP A 319 25.83 40.60 -30.59
C ASP A 319 24.36 40.69 -30.14
N GLU A 320 23.42 40.12 -30.91
CA GLU A 320 22.00 40.09 -30.57
C GLU A 320 21.68 38.93 -29.63
N PHE A 321 20.63 39.05 -28.80
CA PHE A 321 20.14 37.97 -27.94
C PHE A 321 19.10 37.11 -28.67
N SER A 322 19.08 35.80 -28.43
CA SER A 322 17.96 34.94 -28.83
C SER A 322 17.15 34.54 -27.60
N THR A 323 15.85 34.85 -27.56
CA THR A 323 14.98 34.43 -26.46
C THR A 323 13.69 33.83 -27.00
N VAL A 324 13.32 32.67 -26.48
CA VAL A 324 12.04 32.01 -26.77
C VAL A 324 11.44 31.44 -25.48
N PRO A 325 10.23 31.86 -25.08
CA PRO A 325 9.49 31.15 -24.05
C PRO A 325 8.73 29.96 -24.65
N LEU A 326 8.79 28.84 -23.95
CA LEU A 326 8.00 27.64 -24.24
C LEU A 326 6.89 27.49 -23.20
N ALA A 327 5.67 27.25 -23.66
CA ALA A 327 4.54 26.89 -22.82
C ALA A 327 4.06 25.48 -23.15
N ARG A 328 3.61 24.74 -22.13
CA ARG A 328 3.01 23.40 -22.28
C ARG A 328 3.85 22.43 -23.10
N LEU A 329 5.16 22.37 -22.83
CA LEU A 329 6.02 21.30 -23.36
C LEU A 329 5.57 19.97 -22.76
N ARG A 330 5.03 19.09 -23.61
CA ARG A 330 4.45 17.81 -23.18
C ARG A 330 4.58 16.74 -24.25
N LEU A 331 4.65 15.50 -23.80
CA LEU A 331 4.42 14.33 -24.64
C LEU A 331 2.95 13.95 -24.53
N THR A 332 2.29 13.75 -25.68
CA THR A 332 0.86 13.38 -25.75
C THR A 332 0.69 12.09 -26.56
N GLY A 333 -0.36 11.34 -26.24
CA GLY A 333 -0.74 10.12 -26.94
C GLY A 333 -2.20 9.76 -26.63
N ALA A 334 -2.76 8.81 -27.37
CA ALA A 334 -4.09 8.30 -27.06
C ALA A 334 -4.05 7.41 -25.80
N PRO A 335 -5.05 7.47 -24.91
CA PRO A 335 -5.19 6.49 -23.84
C PRO A 335 -5.48 5.08 -24.40
N TRP A 336 -6.03 5.00 -25.62
CA TRP A 336 -6.23 3.77 -26.37
C TRP A 336 -4.93 3.32 -27.01
N LEU A 337 -4.52 2.09 -26.67
CA LEU A 337 -3.31 1.46 -27.15
C LEU A 337 -3.58 0.75 -28.47
N LYS A 338 -2.76 0.98 -29.49
CA LYS A 338 -2.74 0.12 -30.67
C LYS A 338 -2.30 -1.29 -30.26
N VAL A 339 -2.90 -2.31 -30.87
CA VAL A 339 -2.46 -3.69 -30.67
C VAL A 339 -1.07 -3.91 -31.30
N SER A 340 -0.81 -3.25 -32.43
CA SER A 340 0.49 -3.23 -33.11
C SER A 340 0.69 -1.92 -33.88
N ASP A 341 1.94 -1.55 -34.16
CA ASP A 341 2.31 -0.48 -35.10
C ASP A 341 2.02 -0.85 -36.56
N ARG A 342 1.67 -2.12 -36.81
CA ARG A 342 1.30 -2.67 -38.11
C ARG A 342 -0.17 -3.10 -38.14
N THR A 343 -0.75 -3.18 -39.33
CA THR A 343 -2.07 -3.78 -39.53
C THR A 343 -2.05 -5.26 -39.12
N LEU A 344 -3.20 -5.85 -38.83
CA LEU A 344 -3.34 -7.19 -38.27
C LEU A 344 -4.24 -8.06 -39.14
N HIS A 345 -3.94 -9.35 -39.24
CA HIS A 345 -4.79 -10.30 -39.97
C HIS A 345 -6.03 -10.74 -39.16
N GLY A 346 -7.18 -10.86 -39.82
CA GLY A 346 -8.42 -11.42 -39.28
C GLY A 346 -9.04 -10.59 -38.15
N VAL A 347 -9.83 -11.21 -37.27
CA VAL A 347 -10.50 -10.54 -36.13
C VAL A 347 -9.96 -10.89 -34.75
N ALA A 348 -9.05 -11.84 -34.61
CA ALA A 348 -8.39 -12.19 -33.34
C ALA A 348 -6.87 -12.23 -33.51
N GLY A 349 -6.15 -12.36 -32.40
CA GLY A 349 -4.70 -12.52 -32.39
C GLY A 349 -3.90 -11.26 -32.77
N GLY A 350 -2.57 -11.38 -32.75
CA GLY A 350 -1.61 -10.29 -32.98
C GLY A 350 -0.69 -10.48 -34.19
N GLN A 351 -1.07 -11.33 -35.15
CA GLN A 351 -0.25 -11.54 -36.35
C GLN A 351 -0.31 -10.29 -37.25
N THR A 352 0.85 -9.69 -37.50
CA THR A 352 1.01 -8.45 -38.25
C THR A 352 1.00 -8.66 -39.76
N SER A 353 0.43 -7.68 -40.48
CA SER A 353 0.44 -7.50 -41.93
C SER A 353 1.39 -6.34 -42.32
N THR A 354 1.35 -5.88 -43.57
CA THR A 354 2.33 -4.92 -44.13
C THR A 354 2.06 -3.45 -43.79
N GLY A 355 0.80 -3.09 -43.60
CA GLY A 355 0.35 -1.71 -43.36
C GLY A 355 0.82 -1.12 -42.03
N ALA A 356 0.78 0.21 -41.90
CA ALA A 356 1.13 0.93 -40.67
C ALA A 356 -0.13 1.41 -39.93
N VAL A 357 -0.07 1.51 -38.59
CA VAL A 357 -1.20 1.95 -37.75
C VAL A 357 -0.74 3.01 -36.74
N GLN A 358 -1.53 4.07 -36.61
CA GLN A 358 -1.36 5.10 -35.60
C GLN A 358 -2.67 5.31 -34.82
N SER A 359 -2.54 5.47 -33.49
CA SER A 359 -3.64 5.79 -32.56
C SER A 359 -3.35 7.14 -31.93
N GLY A 360 -4.29 8.08 -32.04
CA GLY A 360 -4.17 9.44 -31.55
C GLY A 360 -5.49 9.97 -31.02
N VAL A 361 -5.52 11.26 -30.68
CA VAL A 361 -6.75 11.97 -30.31
C VAL A 361 -6.99 13.10 -31.30
N VAL A 362 -8.26 13.36 -31.56
CA VAL A 362 -8.72 14.53 -32.31
C VAL A 362 -9.85 15.16 -31.52
N GLY A 363 -9.91 16.48 -31.42
CA GLY A 363 -10.94 17.12 -30.63
C GLY A 363 -11.20 18.57 -31.02
N THR A 364 -11.95 19.28 -30.19
CA THR A 364 -12.36 20.67 -30.47
C THR A 364 -11.19 21.65 -30.62
N GLN A 365 -10.01 21.31 -30.10
CA GLN A 365 -8.77 22.08 -30.29
C GLN A 365 -8.10 21.89 -31.67
N ASP A 366 -8.51 20.88 -32.44
CA ASP A 366 -8.01 20.59 -33.78
C ASP A 366 -8.85 21.27 -34.87
N ARG A 367 -9.73 22.22 -34.50
CA ARG A 367 -10.46 23.07 -35.45
C ARG A 367 -9.51 24.05 -36.15
N ASN A 368 -9.71 24.25 -37.44
CA ASN A 368 -8.93 25.17 -38.28
C ASN A 368 -7.41 24.92 -38.27
N VAL A 369 -6.97 23.66 -38.09
CA VAL A 369 -5.55 23.31 -38.17
C VAL A 369 -5.13 23.22 -39.64
N ARG A 370 -3.91 23.67 -39.96
CA ARG A 370 -3.37 23.69 -41.33
C ARG A 370 -3.25 22.30 -41.99
N SER A 371 -3.30 21.21 -41.22
CA SER A 371 -3.23 19.83 -41.72
C SER A 371 -4.49 19.37 -42.45
N GLY A 372 -5.55 20.21 -42.54
CA GLY A 372 -6.81 19.87 -43.19
C GLY A 372 -7.79 19.09 -42.30
N ILE A 373 -7.38 18.73 -41.09
CA ILE A 373 -8.27 18.15 -40.07
C ILE A 373 -9.16 19.25 -39.52
N ASN A 374 -10.47 19.06 -39.58
CA ASN A 374 -11.43 19.95 -38.93
C ASN A 374 -12.45 19.12 -38.14
N TYR A 375 -12.37 19.20 -36.82
CA TYR A 375 -13.16 18.37 -35.93
C TYR A 375 -14.48 19.02 -35.52
N GLU A 376 -15.56 18.26 -35.66
CA GLU A 376 -16.90 18.61 -35.18
C GLU A 376 -17.47 17.46 -34.33
N SER A 377 -17.89 17.79 -33.10
CA SER A 377 -18.43 16.83 -32.13
C SER A 377 -19.68 16.10 -32.62
N PRO A 378 -19.88 14.83 -32.24
CA PRO A 378 -21.10 14.09 -32.54
C PRO A 378 -22.39 14.79 -32.04
N PRO A 379 -23.57 14.44 -32.59
CA PRO A 379 -24.85 14.91 -32.05
C PRO A 379 -25.01 14.63 -30.55
N GLY A 380 -25.34 15.67 -29.78
CA GLY A 380 -25.54 15.57 -28.32
C GLY A 380 -24.26 15.64 -27.47
N VAL A 381 -23.08 15.60 -28.09
CA VAL A 381 -21.78 15.71 -27.41
C VAL A 381 -21.27 17.15 -27.48
N THR A 382 -20.78 17.67 -26.36
CA THR A 382 -20.29 19.06 -26.21
C THR A 382 -19.06 19.14 -25.32
N ASP A 383 -18.27 20.22 -25.42
CA ASP A 383 -17.22 20.52 -24.45
C ASP A 383 -17.83 20.65 -23.05
N ALA A 384 -17.54 19.68 -22.18
CA ALA A 384 -18.08 19.63 -20.82
C ALA A 384 -16.98 19.32 -19.80
N PRO A 385 -17.09 19.81 -18.55
CA PRO A 385 -16.17 19.44 -17.49
C PRO A 385 -16.37 17.97 -17.09
N THR A 386 -15.29 17.33 -16.62
CA THR A 386 -15.31 15.93 -16.16
C THR A 386 -16.22 15.66 -14.96
N SER A 387 -16.58 16.69 -14.20
CA SER A 387 -17.58 16.63 -13.12
C SER A 387 -18.45 17.88 -13.11
N LYS A 388 -19.74 17.71 -12.79
CA LYS A 388 -20.68 18.82 -12.60
C LYS A 388 -20.29 19.75 -11.45
N THR A 389 -19.49 19.28 -10.48
CA THR A 389 -19.01 20.10 -9.36
C THR A 389 -17.99 21.16 -9.79
N VAL A 390 -17.26 20.92 -10.89
CA VAL A 390 -16.24 21.84 -11.43
C VAL A 390 -16.85 23.17 -11.83
N ALA A 391 -18.10 23.17 -12.30
CA ALA A 391 -18.82 24.40 -12.62
C ALA A 391 -18.99 25.34 -11.41
N TYR A 392 -18.97 24.79 -10.18
CA TYR A 392 -19.12 25.53 -8.93
C TYR A 392 -17.77 25.78 -8.21
N GLN A 393 -16.66 25.31 -8.78
CA GLN A 393 -15.34 25.53 -8.20
C GLN A 393 -14.83 26.95 -8.51
N PRO A 394 -14.07 27.57 -7.59
CA PRO A 394 -13.54 28.93 -7.77
C PRO A 394 -12.39 29.02 -8.80
N GLY A 395 -11.98 27.91 -9.42
CA GLY A 395 -10.97 27.91 -10.49
C GLY A 395 -11.60 27.74 -11.87
N ARG A 396 -11.07 28.43 -12.89
CA ARG A 396 -11.38 28.09 -14.30
C ARG A 396 -10.47 26.97 -14.77
N VAL A 397 -11.07 25.91 -15.30
CA VAL A 397 -10.34 24.81 -15.93
C VAL A 397 -10.64 24.76 -17.42
N GLN A 398 -9.65 24.37 -18.21
CA GLN A 398 -9.85 24.14 -19.63
C GLN A 398 -10.77 22.93 -19.84
N ILE A 399 -11.77 23.10 -20.70
CA ILE A 399 -12.63 22.03 -21.18
C ILE A 399 -12.36 21.80 -22.67
N ASN A 400 -12.36 20.54 -23.06
CA ASN A 400 -12.28 20.12 -24.44
C ASN A 400 -12.90 18.73 -24.56
N GLU A 401 -13.62 18.53 -25.64
CA GLU A 401 -14.04 17.22 -26.11
C GLU A 401 -12.97 16.64 -27.05
N ARG A 402 -12.85 15.31 -27.04
CA ARG A 402 -11.89 14.55 -27.82
C ARG A 402 -12.48 13.20 -28.23
N SER A 403 -12.34 12.87 -29.51
CA SER A 403 -12.51 11.54 -30.08
C SER A 403 -11.17 10.79 -30.18
N LEU A 404 -11.25 9.46 -30.18
CA LEU A 404 -10.17 8.58 -30.62
C LEU A 404 -10.01 8.71 -32.15
N ARG A 405 -8.77 8.83 -32.62
CA ARG A 405 -8.42 8.86 -34.05
C ARG A 405 -7.50 7.68 -34.36
N ILE A 406 -7.93 6.80 -35.26
CA ILE A 406 -7.13 5.69 -35.78
C ILE A 406 -6.84 5.94 -37.25
N THR A 407 -5.57 5.91 -37.63
CA THR A 407 -5.15 5.99 -39.04
C THR A 407 -4.37 4.76 -39.46
N ALA A 408 -4.59 4.27 -40.67
CA ALA A 408 -3.90 3.12 -41.23
C ALA A 408 -3.54 3.31 -42.70
N THR A 409 -2.42 2.74 -43.13
CA THR A 409 -2.03 2.66 -44.56
C THR A 409 -1.93 1.20 -44.98
N ASP A 410 -2.09 0.91 -46.28
CA ASP A 410 -1.92 -0.43 -46.88
C ASP A 410 -2.68 -1.54 -46.15
N LEU A 411 -3.95 -1.28 -45.77
CA LEU A 411 -4.82 -2.26 -45.13
C LEU A 411 -5.35 -3.27 -46.16
N ALA A 412 -4.89 -4.52 -46.12
CA ALA A 412 -5.33 -5.57 -47.06
C ALA A 412 -6.73 -6.11 -46.72
N ALA A 413 -7.35 -6.83 -47.66
CA ALA A 413 -8.65 -7.46 -47.42
C ALA A 413 -8.54 -8.52 -46.30
N LEU A 414 -9.54 -8.57 -45.41
CA LEU A 414 -9.57 -9.36 -44.18
C LEU A 414 -8.59 -8.90 -43.08
N ASP A 415 -7.88 -7.79 -43.28
CA ASP A 415 -7.04 -7.19 -42.25
C ASP A 415 -7.76 -6.07 -41.50
N ARG A 416 -7.27 -5.80 -40.28
CA ARG A 416 -7.78 -4.76 -39.38
C ARG A 416 -6.68 -3.83 -38.88
N ALA A 417 -7.07 -2.60 -38.55
CA ALA A 417 -6.31 -1.71 -37.69
C ALA A 417 -7.10 -1.49 -36.39
N GLU A 418 -6.47 -1.76 -35.25
CA GLU A 418 -7.14 -1.92 -33.96
C GLU A 418 -6.45 -1.12 -32.85
N ALA A 419 -7.26 -0.40 -32.08
CA ALA A 419 -6.85 0.17 -30.80
C ALA A 419 -7.77 -0.34 -29.68
N TYR A 420 -7.19 -0.59 -28.51
CA TYR A 420 -7.89 -1.09 -27.34
C TYR A 420 -7.63 -0.25 -26.11
N TYR A 421 -8.60 -0.23 -25.20
CA TYR A 421 -8.52 0.35 -23.89
C TYR A 421 -8.74 -0.75 -22.86
N ARG A 422 -7.71 -1.03 -22.07
CA ARG A 422 -7.77 -1.99 -20.97
C ARG A 422 -8.08 -1.24 -19.67
N PHE A 423 -9.11 -1.67 -18.95
CA PHE A 423 -9.54 -1.02 -17.72
C PHE A 423 -8.46 -1.14 -16.63
N PRO A 424 -7.84 -0.03 -16.20
CA PRO A 424 -6.77 -0.07 -15.20
C PRO A 424 -7.27 -0.53 -13.81
N GLU A 425 -8.56 -0.33 -13.52
CA GLU A 425 -9.15 -0.73 -12.24
C GLU A 425 -9.55 -2.22 -12.18
N GLY A 426 -9.23 -2.99 -13.22
CA GLY A 426 -9.64 -4.39 -13.36
C GLY A 426 -10.96 -4.55 -14.11
N GLU A 427 -11.55 -5.74 -13.97
CA GLU A 427 -12.74 -6.16 -14.71
C GLU A 427 -13.97 -5.29 -14.37
N LYS A 428 -14.78 -4.97 -15.39
CA LYS A 428 -16.00 -4.17 -15.26
C LYS A 428 -17.24 -5.01 -15.56
N ASN A 429 -18.30 -4.77 -14.81
CA ASN A 429 -19.57 -5.45 -15.00
C ASN A 429 -20.54 -4.59 -15.85
N PHE A 430 -20.85 -5.08 -17.06
CA PHE A 430 -21.77 -4.43 -18.00
C PHE A 430 -23.21 -4.95 -17.90
N MET A 431 -23.47 -6.00 -17.11
CA MET A 431 -24.77 -6.68 -16.97
C MET A 431 -25.89 -5.81 -16.37
N THR A 432 -25.54 -4.64 -15.83
CA THR A 432 -26.53 -3.67 -15.31
C THR A 432 -27.20 -2.84 -16.41
N TYR A 433 -26.72 -2.97 -17.65
CA TYR A 433 -27.19 -2.26 -18.83
C TYR A 433 -27.64 -3.25 -19.91
N LYS A 434 -28.50 -2.82 -20.83
CA LYS A 434 -29.03 -3.66 -21.92
C LYS A 434 -28.23 -3.50 -23.22
N GLU A 435 -27.53 -2.39 -23.36
CA GLU A 435 -26.87 -2.01 -24.60
C GLU A 435 -25.63 -1.15 -24.39
N LEU A 436 -24.73 -1.18 -25.37
CA LEU A 436 -23.61 -0.25 -25.52
C LEU A 436 -23.87 0.65 -26.73
N ARG A 437 -23.66 1.95 -26.56
CA ARG A 437 -23.79 2.96 -27.61
C ARG A 437 -22.44 3.60 -27.90
N VAL A 438 -22.18 3.90 -29.16
CA VAL A 438 -20.93 4.53 -29.62
C VAL A 438 -21.18 5.37 -30.86
N TRP A 439 -20.48 6.49 -30.97
CA TRP A 439 -20.37 7.26 -32.20
C TRP A 439 -19.11 6.88 -32.96
N ALA A 440 -19.22 6.65 -34.26
CA ALA A 440 -18.07 6.43 -35.12
C ALA A 440 -18.30 7.06 -36.49
N ARG A 441 -17.24 7.59 -37.10
CA ARG A 441 -17.28 8.08 -38.49
C ARG A 441 -15.99 7.78 -39.24
N GLY A 442 -16.12 7.53 -40.54
CA GLY A 442 -15.00 7.48 -41.46
C GLY A 442 -14.64 8.87 -42.00
N VAL A 443 -13.39 9.08 -42.42
CA VAL A 443 -12.96 10.37 -43.00
C VAL A 443 -12.49 10.24 -44.45
N SER A 444 -11.85 9.12 -44.80
CA SER A 444 -11.14 8.90 -46.07
C SER A 444 -11.94 8.01 -47.06
N SER A 445 -11.25 7.42 -48.04
CA SER A 445 -11.75 6.36 -48.92
C SER A 445 -12.13 5.08 -48.15
N GLY A 446 -12.96 4.24 -48.77
CA GLY A 446 -13.35 2.92 -48.29
C GLY A 446 -14.59 2.86 -47.37
N TRP A 447 -15.11 3.99 -46.89
CA TRP A 447 -16.27 4.04 -46.00
C TRP A 447 -17.61 4.24 -46.74
N GLY A 448 -18.73 3.92 -46.09
CA GLY A 448 -20.09 3.99 -46.64
C GLY A 448 -20.82 2.65 -46.59
N ALA A 449 -22.10 2.63 -47.00
CA ALA A 449 -22.93 1.42 -46.97
C ALA A 449 -22.37 0.28 -47.84
N ASP A 450 -21.85 0.63 -49.03
CA ASP A 450 -21.18 -0.27 -49.98
C ASP A 450 -19.65 -0.14 -49.92
N GLY A 451 -19.11 0.40 -48.83
CA GLY A 451 -17.68 0.57 -48.62
C GLY A 451 -16.97 -0.74 -48.30
N GLU A 452 -15.67 -0.81 -48.64
CA GLU A 452 -14.81 -1.93 -48.27
C GLU A 452 -14.50 -1.96 -46.76
N LEU A 453 -14.57 -0.82 -46.07
CA LEU A 453 -14.28 -0.68 -44.65
C LEU A 453 -15.53 -0.75 -43.80
N GLN A 454 -15.43 -1.50 -42.71
CA GLN A 454 -16.41 -1.50 -41.64
C GLN A 454 -15.78 -1.11 -40.31
N PHE A 455 -16.56 -0.38 -39.52
CA PHE A 455 -16.25 -0.17 -38.12
C PHE A 455 -16.62 -1.40 -37.33
N TYR A 456 -15.85 -1.69 -36.30
CA TYR A 456 -16.25 -2.64 -35.29
C TYR A 456 -15.87 -2.19 -33.89
N ILE A 457 -16.60 -2.72 -32.92
CA ILE A 457 -16.31 -2.61 -31.50
C ILE A 457 -16.28 -4.01 -30.88
N LYS A 458 -15.32 -4.23 -29.98
CA LYS A 458 -15.16 -5.44 -29.20
C LYS A 458 -15.32 -5.15 -27.72
N ILE A 459 -16.04 -6.05 -27.06
CA ILE A 459 -16.13 -6.15 -25.60
C ILE A 459 -15.42 -7.44 -25.23
N ALA A 460 -14.22 -7.32 -24.70
CA ALA A 460 -13.26 -8.40 -24.67
C ALA A 460 -12.75 -8.69 -23.26
N ARG A 461 -12.43 -9.96 -23.06
CA ARG A 461 -11.59 -10.40 -21.94
C ARG A 461 -10.12 -10.31 -22.35
N ASP A 462 -9.84 -10.71 -23.58
CA ASP A 462 -8.54 -10.57 -24.25
C ASP A 462 -8.72 -10.60 -25.78
N GLY A 463 -7.61 -10.46 -26.52
CA GLY A 463 -7.60 -10.42 -27.99
C GLY A 463 -8.08 -11.69 -28.71
N ASN A 464 -8.35 -12.79 -28.00
CA ASN A 464 -8.86 -14.06 -28.52
C ASN A 464 -10.20 -14.49 -27.88
N ASN A 465 -10.73 -13.74 -26.91
CA ASN A 465 -11.97 -14.06 -26.20
C ASN A 465 -12.81 -12.78 -26.09
N PHE A 466 -13.72 -12.59 -27.05
CA PHE A 466 -14.45 -11.34 -27.18
C PHE A 466 -15.86 -11.48 -27.77
N TYR A 467 -16.69 -10.51 -27.41
CA TYR A 467 -17.87 -10.10 -28.14
C TYR A 467 -17.49 -9.03 -29.15
N MET A 468 -18.01 -9.08 -30.37
CA MET A 468 -17.75 -8.10 -31.42
C MET A 468 -19.04 -7.74 -32.15
N TYR A 469 -19.19 -6.46 -32.49
CA TYR A 469 -20.21 -6.00 -33.42
C TYR A 469 -19.53 -5.19 -34.52
N ARG A 470 -19.77 -5.58 -35.78
CA ARG A 470 -19.30 -4.85 -36.98
C ARG A 470 -20.46 -4.28 -37.78
N THR A 471 -20.26 -3.09 -38.34
CA THR A 471 -21.27 -2.39 -39.14
C THR A 471 -20.62 -1.40 -40.11
N PRO A 472 -21.20 -1.14 -41.30
CA PRO A 472 -20.79 0.01 -42.11
C PRO A 472 -21.11 1.32 -41.38
N ILE A 473 -20.30 2.35 -41.64
CA ILE A 473 -20.48 3.71 -41.09
C ILE A 473 -20.33 4.75 -42.20
N ASN A 474 -20.88 5.93 -41.95
CA ASN A 474 -20.82 7.05 -42.88
C ASN A 474 -19.44 7.75 -42.84
N SER A 475 -19.12 8.46 -43.92
CA SER A 475 -17.94 9.31 -44.01
C SER A 475 -18.25 10.73 -44.47
N GLY A 476 -17.39 11.67 -44.11
CA GLY A 476 -17.50 13.07 -44.49
C GLY A 476 -16.94 14.02 -43.44
N THR A 477 -16.89 15.30 -43.79
CA THR A 477 -16.33 16.35 -42.92
C THR A 477 -17.36 16.96 -41.97
N SER A 478 -18.66 16.85 -42.27
CA SER A 478 -19.74 17.43 -41.49
C SER A 478 -20.25 16.52 -40.36
N LYS A 479 -21.07 17.09 -39.47
CA LYS A 479 -21.78 16.36 -38.41
C LYS A 479 -22.62 15.17 -38.90
N ALA A 480 -23.10 15.19 -40.15
CA ALA A 480 -23.91 14.10 -40.70
C ALA A 480 -23.15 12.77 -40.81
N ALA A 481 -21.81 12.81 -40.92
CA ALA A 481 -20.97 11.63 -41.01
C ALA A 481 -20.99 10.77 -39.74
N TRP A 482 -21.41 11.32 -38.58
CA TRP A 482 -21.57 10.57 -37.34
C TRP A 482 -22.85 9.71 -37.29
N LEU A 483 -23.85 10.00 -38.12
CA LEU A 483 -25.13 9.29 -38.08
C LEU A 483 -25.04 7.94 -38.82
N PRO A 484 -25.83 6.92 -38.41
CA PRO A 484 -26.59 6.84 -37.16
C PRO A 484 -25.70 6.50 -35.95
N GLU A 485 -26.21 6.74 -34.73
CA GLU A 485 -25.59 6.20 -33.51
C GLU A 485 -25.56 4.68 -33.57
N ILE A 486 -24.43 4.07 -33.21
CA ILE A 486 -24.26 2.62 -33.25
C ILE A 486 -24.73 2.04 -31.92
N ASN A 487 -25.66 1.09 -31.99
CA ASN A 487 -26.24 0.42 -30.82
C ASN A 487 -25.92 -1.09 -30.82
N VAL A 488 -25.22 -1.54 -29.78
CA VAL A 488 -24.84 -2.93 -29.54
C VAL A 488 -25.76 -3.54 -28.47
N SER A 489 -26.66 -4.42 -28.87
CA SER A 489 -27.61 -5.09 -27.99
C SER A 489 -26.98 -6.28 -27.26
N PHE A 490 -26.93 -6.26 -25.93
CA PHE A 490 -26.36 -7.37 -25.14
C PHE A 490 -27.20 -8.64 -25.17
N VAL A 491 -28.52 -8.54 -25.33
CA VAL A 491 -29.40 -9.71 -25.47
C VAL A 491 -28.99 -10.61 -26.65
N ARG A 492 -28.55 -10.02 -27.78
CA ARG A 492 -28.05 -10.79 -28.92
C ARG A 492 -26.72 -11.49 -28.60
N LEU A 493 -25.84 -10.81 -27.86
CA LEU A 493 -24.57 -11.39 -27.41
C LEU A 493 -24.79 -12.56 -26.44
N PHE A 494 -25.74 -12.45 -25.50
CA PHE A 494 -26.09 -13.56 -24.59
C PHE A 494 -26.57 -14.79 -25.36
N ALA A 495 -27.44 -14.59 -26.37
CA ALA A 495 -27.95 -15.69 -27.18
C ALA A 495 -26.82 -16.41 -27.94
N LEU A 496 -25.93 -15.66 -28.60
CA LEU A 496 -24.77 -16.24 -29.31
C LEU A 496 -23.78 -16.92 -28.35
N ARG A 497 -23.55 -16.34 -27.16
CA ARG A 497 -22.71 -16.96 -26.12
C ARG A 497 -23.28 -18.28 -25.63
N ALA A 498 -24.59 -18.35 -25.42
CA ALA A 498 -25.29 -19.56 -25.00
C ALA A 498 -25.21 -20.66 -26.06
N GLN A 499 -25.29 -20.31 -27.36
CA GLN A 499 -25.06 -21.26 -28.46
C GLN A 499 -23.67 -21.89 -28.38
N ILE A 500 -22.61 -21.08 -28.20
CA ILE A 500 -21.24 -21.58 -28.03
C ILE A 500 -21.14 -22.48 -26.78
N GLN A 501 -21.75 -22.10 -25.67
CA GLN A 501 -21.70 -22.89 -24.44
C GLN A 501 -22.35 -24.26 -24.60
N ASN A 502 -23.55 -24.32 -25.15
CA ASN A 502 -24.25 -25.58 -25.38
C ASN A 502 -23.53 -26.45 -26.41
N ALA A 503 -22.92 -25.85 -27.44
CA ALA A 503 -22.09 -26.58 -28.38
C ALA A 503 -20.86 -27.22 -27.70
N TYR A 504 -20.21 -26.52 -26.78
CA TYR A 504 -19.10 -27.04 -25.98
C TYR A 504 -19.51 -28.15 -25.01
N LEU A 505 -20.67 -28.01 -24.35
CA LEU A 505 -21.18 -29.02 -23.42
C LEU A 505 -21.65 -30.30 -24.13
N GLN A 506 -22.21 -30.17 -25.34
CA GLN A 506 -22.78 -31.28 -26.12
C GLN A 506 -21.82 -31.85 -27.18
N GLY A 507 -20.61 -31.30 -27.32
CA GLY A 507 -19.65 -31.71 -28.34
C GLY A 507 -20.13 -31.47 -29.79
N LYS A 508 -20.97 -30.44 -30.02
CA LYS A 508 -21.55 -30.10 -31.34
C LYS A 508 -20.63 -29.18 -32.18
N GLN A 509 -21.14 -28.70 -33.32
CA GLN A 509 -20.45 -27.80 -34.25
C GLN A 509 -19.92 -26.54 -33.54
N ARG A 510 -18.63 -26.23 -33.72
CA ARG A 510 -17.92 -25.16 -33.01
C ARG A 510 -18.06 -23.78 -33.68
N ASN A 511 -18.35 -23.73 -34.99
CA ASN A 511 -18.54 -22.49 -35.74
C ASN A 511 -19.91 -22.46 -36.44
N THR A 512 -20.80 -21.54 -36.05
CA THR A 512 -22.13 -21.36 -36.64
C THR A 512 -22.23 -20.14 -37.57
N CYS A 513 -21.12 -19.44 -37.82
CA CYS A 513 -21.08 -18.28 -38.70
C CYS A 513 -21.31 -18.65 -40.18
N THR A 514 -21.89 -17.73 -40.95
CA THR A 514 -22.19 -17.90 -42.38
C THR A 514 -21.67 -16.73 -43.22
N GLY A 515 -21.56 -16.90 -44.54
CA GLY A 515 -21.18 -15.82 -45.47
C GLY A 515 -19.81 -15.22 -45.19
N VAL A 516 -19.69 -13.89 -45.28
CA VAL A 516 -18.44 -13.14 -45.05
C VAL A 516 -17.89 -13.37 -43.63
N ASP A 517 -18.76 -13.52 -42.62
CA ASP A 517 -18.32 -13.79 -41.25
C ASP A 517 -17.65 -15.15 -41.13
N SER A 518 -18.15 -16.18 -41.80
CA SER A 518 -17.49 -17.49 -41.82
C SER A 518 -16.09 -17.42 -42.46
N ILE A 519 -15.94 -16.64 -43.54
CA ILE A 519 -14.65 -16.44 -44.21
C ILE A 519 -13.68 -15.68 -43.29
N LEU A 520 -14.16 -14.64 -42.62
CA LEU A 520 -13.39 -13.84 -41.68
C LEU A 520 -12.90 -14.66 -40.49
N ILE A 521 -13.79 -15.47 -39.89
CA ILE A 521 -13.45 -16.40 -38.81
C ILE A 521 -12.47 -17.46 -39.31
N ALA A 522 -12.66 -18.01 -40.51
CA ALA A 522 -11.76 -19.00 -41.11
C ALA A 522 -10.32 -18.47 -41.23
N ASN A 523 -10.17 -17.23 -41.73
CA ASN A 523 -8.89 -16.55 -41.96
C ASN A 523 -8.31 -15.86 -40.72
N THR A 524 -8.96 -15.97 -39.56
CA THR A 524 -8.42 -15.41 -38.32
C THR A 524 -7.27 -16.27 -37.78
N PRO A 525 -6.07 -15.69 -37.56
CA PRO A 525 -4.92 -16.43 -37.03
C PRO A 525 -5.20 -17.11 -35.70
N LEU A 526 -4.57 -18.26 -35.47
CA LEU A 526 -4.60 -18.96 -34.19
C LEU A 526 -3.29 -18.73 -33.44
N PRO A 527 -3.32 -18.59 -32.10
CA PRO A 527 -2.10 -18.52 -31.30
C PRO A 527 -1.32 -19.83 -31.36
N ALA A 528 -0.02 -19.77 -31.04
CA ALA A 528 0.83 -20.96 -31.01
C ALA A 528 0.25 -22.04 -30.06
N GLY A 529 0.12 -23.27 -30.57
CA GLY A 529 -0.46 -24.39 -29.84
C GLY A 529 -1.99 -24.55 -29.96
N ALA A 530 -2.72 -23.56 -30.48
CA ALA A 530 -4.14 -23.71 -30.78
C ALA A 530 -4.36 -24.39 -32.14
N THR A 531 -5.39 -25.23 -32.22
CA THR A 531 -5.77 -25.91 -33.47
C THR A 531 -7.07 -25.34 -34.02
N ALA A 532 -7.41 -25.64 -35.27
CA ALA A 532 -8.71 -25.26 -35.84
C ALA A 532 -9.89 -25.77 -34.99
N SER A 533 -9.69 -26.89 -34.27
CA SER A 533 -10.68 -27.43 -33.34
C SER A 533 -10.86 -26.51 -32.12
N SER A 534 -9.85 -25.80 -31.65
CA SER A 534 -9.97 -24.88 -30.50
C SER A 534 -10.92 -23.71 -30.77
N ARG A 535 -11.25 -23.42 -32.04
CA ARG A 535 -12.04 -22.24 -32.41
C ARG A 535 -13.54 -22.44 -32.18
N TYR A 536 -14.13 -21.61 -31.32
CA TYR A 536 -15.58 -21.46 -31.20
C TYR A 536 -16.01 -20.08 -31.67
N ALA A 537 -17.01 -20.03 -32.56
CA ALA A 537 -17.59 -18.78 -33.04
C ALA A 537 -19.08 -18.92 -33.34
N ALA A 538 -19.86 -17.89 -32.99
CA ALA A 538 -21.26 -17.77 -33.34
C ALA A 538 -21.52 -16.36 -33.86
N CYS A 539 -22.23 -16.26 -35.00
CA CYS A 539 -22.46 -14.99 -35.66
C CYS A 539 -23.94 -14.79 -36.03
N ASP A 540 -24.42 -13.56 -35.90
CA ASP A 540 -25.72 -13.12 -36.40
C ASP A 540 -25.69 -11.63 -36.76
N SER A 541 -25.97 -11.29 -38.02
CA SER A 541 -26.19 -9.90 -38.46
C SER A 541 -25.10 -8.91 -38.03
N GLY A 542 -23.82 -9.31 -38.18
CA GLY A 542 -22.65 -8.51 -37.77
C GLY A 542 -22.25 -8.63 -36.29
N TYR A 543 -23.06 -9.28 -35.45
CA TYR A 543 -22.65 -9.71 -34.11
C TYR A 543 -21.83 -10.99 -34.21
N ILE A 544 -20.72 -11.04 -33.49
CA ILE A 544 -19.77 -12.15 -33.48
C ILE A 544 -19.38 -12.42 -32.03
N VAL A 545 -19.47 -13.67 -31.59
CA VAL A 545 -18.85 -14.13 -30.34
C VAL A 545 -17.74 -15.07 -30.72
N TYR A 546 -16.53 -14.83 -30.23
CA TYR A 546 -15.34 -15.62 -30.55
C TYR A 546 -14.60 -16.00 -29.27
N THR A 547 -14.23 -17.27 -29.14
CA THR A 547 -13.49 -17.80 -28.00
C THR A 547 -12.68 -19.04 -28.40
N LEU A 548 -11.52 -19.23 -27.81
CA LEU A 548 -10.69 -20.43 -28.03
C LEU A 548 -10.93 -21.53 -26.99
N ASP A 549 -11.44 -21.17 -25.82
CA ASP A 549 -11.79 -22.14 -24.79
C ASP A 549 -13.00 -21.65 -23.98
N PRO A 550 -14.22 -22.15 -24.29
CA PRO A 550 -15.43 -21.80 -23.55
C PRO A 550 -15.40 -22.17 -22.06
N GLY A 551 -14.53 -23.10 -21.64
CA GLY A 551 -14.46 -23.62 -20.27
C GLY A 551 -13.48 -22.90 -19.35
N VAL A 552 -12.47 -22.21 -19.89
CA VAL A 552 -11.41 -21.56 -19.10
C VAL A 552 -11.55 -20.04 -19.09
N SER A 553 -11.48 -19.42 -20.27
CA SER A 553 -11.43 -17.96 -20.41
C SER A 553 -12.41 -17.40 -21.44
N PRO A 554 -13.70 -17.75 -21.41
CA PRO A 554 -14.64 -17.20 -22.37
C PRO A 554 -14.83 -15.69 -22.21
N PRO A 555 -15.33 -15.00 -23.27
CA PRO A 555 -15.83 -13.64 -23.12
C PRO A 555 -16.98 -13.61 -22.12
N ASN A 556 -17.02 -12.54 -21.32
CA ASN A 556 -17.96 -12.38 -20.20
C ASN A 556 -18.31 -10.90 -19.95
N LEU A 557 -19.57 -10.52 -20.16
CA LEU A 557 -20.08 -9.17 -19.91
C LEU A 557 -20.15 -8.82 -18.41
N ALA A 558 -20.09 -9.80 -17.51
CA ALA A 558 -19.95 -9.53 -16.08
C ALA A 558 -18.52 -9.14 -15.68
N ALA A 559 -17.53 -9.45 -16.53
CA ALA A 559 -16.11 -9.31 -16.25
C ALA A 559 -15.33 -8.82 -17.49
N VAL A 560 -15.72 -7.66 -18.03
CA VAL A 560 -15.09 -7.05 -19.20
C VAL A 560 -13.73 -6.45 -18.80
N GLN A 561 -12.67 -6.84 -19.48
CA GLN A 561 -11.31 -6.37 -19.17
C GLN A 561 -10.80 -5.32 -20.17
N GLU A 562 -11.20 -5.42 -21.43
CA GLU A 562 -10.80 -4.48 -22.46
C GLU A 562 -11.94 -4.18 -23.44
N LEU A 563 -11.93 -2.96 -23.96
CA LEU A 563 -12.71 -2.56 -25.13
C LEU A 563 -11.75 -2.37 -26.29
N ALA A 564 -12.10 -2.83 -27.48
CA ALA A 564 -11.32 -2.54 -28.68
C ALA A 564 -12.22 -1.97 -29.78
N VAL A 565 -11.68 -1.06 -30.59
CA VAL A 565 -12.37 -0.49 -31.75
C VAL A 565 -11.40 -0.45 -32.90
N GLY A 566 -11.93 -0.53 -34.12
CA GLY A 566 -11.08 -0.53 -35.28
C GLY A 566 -11.82 -0.48 -36.59
N MET A 567 -11.02 -0.44 -37.66
CA MET A 567 -11.46 -0.58 -39.03
C MET A 567 -11.07 -1.96 -39.55
N LEU A 568 -11.99 -2.62 -40.24
CA LEU A 568 -11.80 -3.94 -40.87
C LEU A 568 -12.10 -3.79 -42.36
N ARG A 569 -11.19 -4.24 -43.23
CA ARG A 569 -11.44 -4.28 -44.67
C ARG A 569 -12.07 -5.62 -45.06
N LEU A 570 -13.24 -5.61 -45.67
CA LEU A 570 -13.93 -6.80 -46.14
C LEU A 570 -13.62 -7.08 -47.62
N PRO A 571 -13.62 -8.35 -48.05
CA PRO A 571 -13.43 -8.72 -49.46
C PRO A 571 -14.72 -8.54 -50.25
N VAL A 572 -15.22 -7.30 -50.32
CA VAL A 572 -16.43 -6.91 -51.06
C VAL A 572 -16.07 -6.08 -52.30
N PRO A 573 -16.93 -6.00 -53.33
CA PRO A 573 -16.68 -5.14 -54.48
C PRO A 573 -16.45 -3.68 -54.07
N PRO A 574 -15.57 -2.92 -54.75
CA PRO A 574 -15.28 -1.54 -54.37
C PRO A 574 -16.51 -0.64 -54.53
N GLY A 575 -16.77 0.20 -53.52
CA GLY A 575 -17.85 1.17 -53.51
C GLY A 575 -17.54 2.47 -54.27
N VAL A 576 -18.34 3.52 -54.00
CA VAL A 576 -18.26 4.84 -54.68
C VAL A 576 -16.91 5.55 -54.47
N ASN A 577 -16.26 5.33 -53.32
CA ASN A 577 -14.93 5.86 -53.00
C ASN A 577 -13.98 4.70 -52.67
N PRO A 578 -13.41 4.02 -53.68
CA PRO A 578 -12.57 2.82 -53.49
C PRO A 578 -11.25 3.17 -52.80
N ILE A 579 -10.64 2.18 -52.12
CA ILE A 579 -9.33 2.36 -51.47
C ILE A 579 -8.23 2.25 -52.52
N LEU A 580 -7.41 3.29 -52.65
CA LEU A 580 -6.24 3.33 -53.54
C LEU A 580 -4.94 2.99 -52.79
N PRO A 581 -3.90 2.51 -53.50
CA PRO A 581 -2.57 2.33 -52.91
C PRO A 581 -2.05 3.64 -52.30
N SER A 582 -1.44 3.55 -51.12
CA SER A 582 -0.94 4.71 -50.34
C SER A 582 -2.01 5.64 -49.75
N ASP A 583 -3.30 5.30 -49.84
CA ASP A 583 -4.33 6.01 -49.08
C ASP A 583 -4.08 5.90 -47.57
N THR A 584 -4.25 7.01 -46.87
CA THR A 584 -4.32 7.01 -45.40
C THR A 584 -5.79 6.87 -44.99
N LEU A 585 -6.13 5.68 -44.50
CA LEU A 585 -7.45 5.35 -43.99
C LEU A 585 -7.63 5.91 -42.60
N GLU A 586 -8.77 6.53 -42.32
CA GLU A 586 -8.99 7.24 -41.05
C GLU A 586 -10.38 6.99 -40.46
N LEU A 587 -10.41 6.64 -39.17
CA LEU A 587 -11.59 6.37 -38.33
C LEU A 587 -11.56 7.24 -37.07
N TRP A 588 -12.69 7.89 -36.76
CA TRP A 588 -12.91 8.57 -35.48
C TRP A 588 -13.97 7.84 -34.66
N VAL A 589 -13.74 7.74 -33.36
CA VAL A 589 -14.65 7.07 -32.40
C VAL A 589 -14.84 7.95 -31.17
N ASP A 590 -16.09 8.12 -30.75
CA ASP A 590 -16.46 8.97 -29.61
C ASP A 590 -17.59 8.38 -28.76
N ASP A 591 -17.69 8.88 -27.52
CA ASP A 591 -18.75 8.62 -26.54
C ASP A 591 -19.22 7.16 -26.46
N ILE A 592 -18.28 6.27 -26.11
CA ILE A 592 -18.61 4.87 -25.80
C ILE A 592 -19.28 4.83 -24.43
N ARG A 593 -20.58 4.53 -24.40
CA ARG A 593 -21.38 4.53 -23.17
C ARG A 593 -22.30 3.33 -23.06
N LEU A 594 -22.61 2.94 -21.83
CA LEU A 594 -23.61 1.93 -21.52
C LEU A 594 -24.98 2.58 -21.36
N ALA A 595 -26.02 1.96 -21.91
CA ALA A 595 -27.38 2.49 -21.91
C ALA A 595 -28.43 1.41 -21.64
N GLY A 596 -29.66 1.85 -21.36
CA GLY A 596 -30.78 0.95 -21.05
C GLY A 596 -30.57 0.18 -19.74
N VAL A 597 -30.56 0.88 -18.60
CA VAL A 597 -30.41 0.24 -17.27
C VAL A 597 -31.45 -0.87 -17.08
N VAL A 598 -31.03 -2.02 -16.54
CA VAL A 598 -31.92 -3.13 -16.19
C VAL A 598 -32.78 -2.74 -14.98
N ASN A 599 -34.09 -2.67 -15.21
CA ASN A 599 -35.10 -2.17 -14.26
C ASN A 599 -36.17 -3.21 -13.91
N GLU A 600 -35.80 -4.49 -13.84
CA GLU A 600 -36.71 -5.57 -13.46
C GLU A 600 -36.97 -5.59 -11.94
N PRO A 601 -38.24 -5.70 -11.50
CA PRO A 601 -38.56 -5.82 -10.08
C PRO A 601 -38.13 -7.19 -9.53
N GLY A 602 -37.82 -7.25 -8.23
CA GLY A 602 -37.59 -8.49 -7.50
C GLY A 602 -38.41 -8.53 -6.21
N PHE A 603 -38.71 -9.71 -5.70
CA PHE A 603 -39.45 -9.94 -4.46
C PHE A 603 -38.58 -10.64 -3.41
N ALA A 604 -38.80 -10.32 -2.13
CA ALA A 604 -38.24 -11.07 -1.02
C ALA A 604 -39.30 -11.22 0.08
N GLY A 605 -39.39 -12.42 0.66
CA GLY A 605 -40.34 -12.73 1.71
C GLY A 605 -39.75 -13.71 2.72
N GLN A 606 -40.16 -13.57 3.98
CA GLN A 606 -39.82 -14.49 5.07
C GLN A 606 -41.10 -14.80 5.86
N THR A 607 -41.28 -16.07 6.21
CA THR A 607 -42.34 -16.55 7.10
C THR A 607 -41.71 -17.33 8.25
N GLY A 608 -42.21 -17.11 9.47
CA GLY A 608 -41.73 -17.77 10.68
C GLY A 608 -42.91 -18.30 11.48
N LEU A 609 -42.79 -19.52 12.00
CA LEU A 609 -43.75 -20.17 12.89
C LEU A 609 -43.03 -20.67 14.15
N THR A 610 -43.54 -20.32 15.32
CA THR A 610 -43.04 -20.80 16.61
C THR A 610 -44.16 -21.55 17.33
N ILE A 611 -43.87 -22.78 17.76
CA ILE A 611 -44.78 -23.65 18.51
C ILE A 611 -44.13 -23.97 19.85
N VAL A 612 -44.79 -23.61 20.95
CA VAL A 612 -44.34 -23.93 22.31
C VAL A 612 -45.38 -24.87 22.94
N ALA A 613 -44.95 -26.08 23.31
CA ALA A 613 -45.80 -27.09 23.93
C ALA A 613 -45.40 -27.29 25.40
N SER A 614 -46.08 -26.57 26.31
CA SER A 614 -46.11 -26.75 27.77
C SER A 614 -44.86 -27.36 28.41
N ASP A 615 -43.74 -26.63 28.36
CA ASP A 615 -42.42 -27.02 28.92
C ASP A 615 -41.79 -28.32 28.38
N PHE A 616 -42.40 -28.97 27.39
CA PHE A 616 -41.89 -30.19 26.75
C PHE A 616 -41.17 -29.89 25.43
N ALA A 617 -41.70 -29.02 24.58
CA ALA A 617 -41.09 -28.75 23.28
C ALA A 617 -41.16 -27.27 22.84
N ASP A 618 -40.09 -26.79 22.21
CA ASP A 618 -40.03 -25.50 21.47
C ASP A 618 -39.60 -25.81 20.03
N ILE A 619 -40.48 -25.54 19.07
CA ILE A 619 -40.26 -25.79 17.63
C ILE A 619 -40.37 -24.46 16.89
N ARG A 620 -39.32 -24.08 16.18
CA ARG A 620 -39.25 -22.86 15.36
C ARG A 620 -38.98 -23.24 13.92
N ILE A 621 -39.82 -22.77 13.01
CA ILE A 621 -39.73 -23.01 11.57
C ILE A 621 -39.62 -21.65 10.89
N ASN A 622 -38.54 -21.40 10.16
CA ASN A 622 -38.36 -20.22 9.34
C ASN A 622 -38.18 -20.65 7.88
N ALA A 623 -38.92 -20.02 6.98
CA ALA A 623 -38.72 -20.16 5.55
C ALA A 623 -38.58 -18.78 4.92
N SER A 624 -37.62 -18.61 4.02
CA SER A 624 -37.40 -17.35 3.31
C SER A 624 -37.10 -17.60 1.84
N ARG A 625 -37.56 -16.69 0.99
CA ARG A 625 -37.26 -16.66 -0.43
C ARG A 625 -36.85 -15.26 -0.85
N ARG A 626 -35.76 -15.16 -1.60
CA ARG A 626 -35.29 -13.91 -2.23
C ARG A 626 -35.06 -14.14 -3.72
N ASP A 627 -35.72 -13.35 -4.55
CA ASP A 627 -35.59 -13.40 -6.01
C ASP A 627 -34.29 -12.73 -6.50
N PRO A 628 -33.79 -13.09 -7.71
CA PRO A 628 -32.46 -12.71 -8.19
C PRO A 628 -32.26 -11.20 -8.39
N ASN A 629 -33.33 -10.45 -8.67
CA ASN A 629 -33.30 -9.01 -8.90
C ASN A 629 -33.52 -8.19 -7.61
N PHE A 630 -33.87 -8.82 -6.48
CA PHE A 630 -34.16 -8.11 -5.23
C PHE A 630 -32.88 -7.57 -4.57
N ARG A 631 -32.88 -6.27 -4.24
CA ARG A 631 -31.75 -5.55 -3.64
C ARG A 631 -32.22 -4.35 -2.81
N GLN A 632 -31.48 -3.97 -1.78
CA GLN A 632 -31.71 -2.72 -1.04
C GLN A 632 -31.22 -1.50 -1.83
N LEU A 633 -31.63 -0.29 -1.41
CA LEU A 633 -31.11 0.97 -1.94
C LEU A 633 -29.60 1.02 -1.70
N ALA A 634 -28.80 0.98 -2.77
CA ALA A 634 -27.33 0.88 -2.83
C ALA A 634 -26.71 -0.53 -2.88
N GLU A 635 -27.49 -1.61 -2.83
CA GLU A 635 -26.96 -2.98 -3.01
C GLU A 635 -26.96 -3.38 -4.50
N GLN A 636 -25.98 -4.17 -4.93
CA GLN A 636 -25.99 -4.78 -6.27
C GLN A 636 -26.91 -6.02 -6.28
N PRO A 637 -27.61 -6.32 -7.39
CA PRO A 637 -28.39 -7.54 -7.50
C PRO A 637 -27.49 -8.77 -7.38
N THR A 638 -27.92 -9.77 -6.63
CA THR A 638 -27.16 -11.01 -6.46
C THR A 638 -27.26 -11.93 -7.67
N PHE A 639 -28.30 -11.76 -8.51
CA PHE A 639 -28.63 -12.66 -9.63
C PHE A 639 -28.86 -14.13 -9.21
N LEU A 640 -29.15 -14.35 -7.93
CA LEU A 640 -29.37 -15.66 -7.34
C LEU A 640 -30.76 -15.70 -6.70
N THR A 641 -31.55 -16.71 -7.03
CA THR A 641 -32.76 -17.03 -6.25
C THR A 641 -32.32 -17.84 -5.04
N ASP A 642 -32.51 -17.32 -3.83
CA ASP A 642 -32.12 -17.96 -2.57
C ASP A 642 -33.38 -18.41 -1.81
N ASP A 643 -33.56 -19.73 -1.70
CA ASP A 643 -34.62 -20.37 -0.93
C ASP A 643 -34.01 -21.03 0.31
N ARG A 644 -34.41 -20.60 1.52
CA ARG A 644 -33.90 -21.13 2.80
C ARG A 644 -35.01 -21.65 3.68
N TRP A 645 -34.70 -22.73 4.39
CA TRP A 645 -35.57 -23.43 5.32
C TRP A 645 -34.78 -23.81 6.57
N ASP A 646 -35.18 -23.28 7.73
CA ASP A 646 -34.56 -23.55 9.02
C ASP A 646 -35.62 -24.07 9.99
N ILE A 647 -35.39 -25.24 10.56
CA ILE A 647 -36.24 -25.87 11.57
C ILE A 647 -35.37 -26.15 12.79
N SER A 648 -35.68 -25.52 13.92
CA SER A 648 -35.04 -25.75 15.21
C SER A 648 -36.06 -26.30 16.18
N SER A 649 -35.83 -27.52 16.67
CA SER A 649 -36.70 -28.19 17.64
C SER A 649 -35.90 -28.54 18.89
N ALA A 650 -36.41 -28.21 20.06
CA ALA A 650 -35.87 -28.59 21.35
C ALA A 650 -36.93 -29.35 22.15
N PHE A 651 -36.58 -30.54 22.63
CA PHE A 651 -37.45 -31.43 23.40
C PHE A 651 -36.83 -31.71 24.78
N HIS A 652 -37.63 -31.59 25.83
CA HIS A 652 -37.28 -31.95 27.21
C HIS A 652 -37.79 -33.35 27.52
N LEU A 653 -37.04 -34.39 27.12
CA LEU A 653 -37.47 -35.78 27.26
C LEU A 653 -37.63 -36.19 28.72
N GLU A 654 -37.01 -35.47 29.66
CA GLU A 654 -37.19 -35.67 31.10
C GLU A 654 -38.64 -35.49 31.57
N LYS A 655 -39.46 -34.70 30.86
CA LYS A 655 -40.86 -34.46 31.23
C LYS A 655 -41.78 -35.68 30.97
N LEU A 656 -41.32 -36.67 30.21
CA LEU A 656 -42.02 -37.93 29.97
C LEU A 656 -41.70 -39.00 31.04
N LEU A 657 -40.73 -38.74 31.91
CA LEU A 657 -40.28 -39.65 32.97
C LEU A 657 -40.75 -39.17 34.35
N PRO A 658 -40.91 -40.06 35.36
CA PRO A 658 -41.23 -39.65 36.72
C PRO A 658 -40.21 -38.67 37.29
N ALA A 659 -40.68 -37.55 37.87
CA ALA A 659 -39.82 -36.53 38.47
C ALA A 659 -38.91 -37.06 39.61
N SER A 660 -39.24 -38.21 40.21
CA SER A 660 -38.43 -38.90 41.22
C SER A 660 -37.05 -39.35 40.69
N LEU A 661 -36.90 -39.56 39.38
CA LEU A 661 -35.62 -39.94 38.77
C LEU A 661 -34.60 -38.79 38.77
N GLY A 662 -35.05 -37.52 38.75
CA GLY A 662 -34.20 -36.35 38.87
C GLY A 662 -33.12 -36.25 37.79
N VAL A 663 -33.48 -36.51 36.53
CA VAL A 663 -32.59 -36.45 35.35
C VAL A 663 -33.01 -35.32 34.42
N SER A 664 -32.07 -34.78 33.64
CA SER A 664 -32.32 -33.81 32.57
C SER A 664 -31.84 -34.42 31.26
N ILE A 665 -32.73 -34.45 30.27
CA ILE A 665 -32.54 -35.11 28.98
C ILE A 665 -32.99 -34.18 27.84
N PRO A 666 -32.35 -33.00 27.65
CA PRO A 666 -32.69 -32.15 26.53
C PRO A 666 -32.17 -32.79 25.23
N PHE A 667 -33.06 -32.87 24.25
CA PHE A 667 -32.80 -33.38 22.92
C PHE A 667 -33.13 -32.29 21.90
N THR A 668 -32.17 -31.87 21.10
CA THR A 668 -32.39 -30.84 20.07
C THR A 668 -32.15 -31.40 18.68
N VAL A 669 -33.00 -31.00 17.74
CA VAL A 669 -32.91 -31.33 16.32
C VAL A 669 -32.93 -30.02 15.55
N ASN A 670 -31.86 -29.73 14.82
CA ASN A 670 -31.79 -28.60 13.91
C ASN A 670 -31.67 -29.12 12.49
N TYR A 671 -32.59 -28.71 11.62
CA TYR A 671 -32.54 -28.95 10.19
C TYR A 671 -32.41 -27.61 9.48
N THR A 672 -31.43 -27.51 8.59
CA THR A 672 -31.22 -26.31 7.76
C THR A 672 -31.10 -26.76 6.32
N SER A 673 -31.72 -26.06 5.39
CA SER A 673 -31.53 -26.27 3.96
C SER A 673 -31.54 -24.95 3.22
N ALA A 674 -30.62 -24.81 2.28
CA ALA A 674 -30.59 -23.71 1.32
C ALA A 674 -30.53 -24.29 -0.09
N SER A 675 -31.33 -23.76 -1.01
CA SER A 675 -31.20 -24.03 -2.43
C SER A 675 -31.07 -22.73 -3.19
N VAL A 676 -30.11 -22.70 -4.12
CA VAL A 676 -29.82 -21.52 -4.91
C VAL A 676 -30.07 -21.83 -6.38
N LYS A 677 -30.94 -21.04 -7.02
CA LYS A 677 -31.15 -21.09 -8.47
C LYS A 677 -30.53 -19.84 -9.13
N PRO A 678 -29.39 -19.96 -9.80
CA PRO A 678 -28.77 -18.83 -10.49
C PRO A 678 -29.58 -18.36 -11.70
N LEU A 679 -29.75 -17.04 -11.86
CA LEU A 679 -30.28 -16.43 -13.09
C LEU A 679 -29.24 -16.46 -14.21
N TYR A 680 -27.98 -16.20 -13.86
CA TYR A 680 -26.82 -16.40 -14.72
C TYR A 680 -25.90 -17.44 -14.10
N VAL A 681 -25.28 -18.29 -14.91
CA VAL A 681 -24.24 -19.23 -14.44
C VAL A 681 -23.22 -18.46 -13.60
N SER A 682 -22.80 -19.05 -12.48
CA SER A 682 -21.95 -18.36 -11.51
C SER A 682 -20.73 -17.71 -12.18
N GLN A 683 -20.52 -16.42 -11.91
CA GLN A 683 -19.46 -15.58 -12.51
C GLN A 683 -19.47 -15.51 -14.04
N SER A 684 -20.62 -15.70 -14.68
CA SER A 684 -20.79 -15.65 -16.13
C SER A 684 -21.99 -14.77 -16.50
N ASP A 685 -22.06 -14.41 -17.77
CA ASP A 685 -23.15 -13.68 -18.42
C ASP A 685 -24.13 -14.61 -19.16
N ILE A 686 -23.96 -15.93 -19.03
CA ILE A 686 -24.85 -16.93 -19.63
C ILE A 686 -26.05 -17.14 -18.72
N GLN A 687 -27.26 -17.00 -19.26
CA GLN A 687 -28.48 -17.29 -18.51
C GLN A 687 -28.55 -18.76 -18.11
N GLY A 688 -28.89 -19.03 -16.85
CA GLY A 688 -28.83 -20.38 -16.27
C GLY A 688 -29.85 -21.35 -16.88
N ASP A 689 -30.99 -20.85 -17.37
CA ASP A 689 -32.01 -21.61 -18.08
C ASP A 689 -31.65 -21.89 -19.55
N ALA A 690 -30.75 -21.11 -20.14
CA ALA A 690 -30.20 -21.36 -21.47
C ALA A 690 -29.19 -22.52 -21.49
N VAL A 691 -28.69 -22.97 -20.34
CA VAL A 691 -27.76 -24.11 -20.22
C VAL A 691 -28.54 -25.37 -19.85
N GLU A 692 -28.57 -26.33 -20.76
CA GLU A 692 -29.25 -27.60 -20.55
C GLU A 692 -28.54 -28.43 -19.46
N GLY A 693 -29.28 -28.89 -18.45
CA GLY A 693 -28.74 -29.75 -17.38
C GLY A 693 -27.82 -29.06 -16.37
N LEU A 694 -27.93 -27.73 -16.19
CA LEU A 694 -27.15 -26.97 -15.19
C LEU A 694 -27.35 -27.51 -13.77
N ARG A 695 -26.25 -27.82 -13.06
CA ARG A 695 -26.30 -28.24 -11.66
C ARG A 695 -26.54 -27.02 -10.77
N THR A 696 -27.63 -27.03 -9.99
CA THR A 696 -27.97 -25.91 -9.09
C THR A 696 -27.41 -26.13 -7.68
N PRO A 697 -26.78 -25.12 -7.04
CA PRO A 697 -26.26 -25.27 -5.69
C PRO A 697 -27.37 -25.58 -4.66
N ARG A 698 -27.05 -26.48 -3.72
CA ARG A 698 -27.94 -26.89 -2.65
C ARG A 698 -27.14 -27.35 -1.45
N SER A 699 -27.51 -26.93 -0.26
CA SER A 699 -27.01 -27.48 0.99
C SER A 699 -28.17 -27.89 1.89
N ALA A 700 -27.96 -28.96 2.66
CA ALA A 700 -28.85 -29.30 3.75
C ALA A 700 -28.06 -30.00 4.86
N ALA A 701 -28.34 -29.66 6.11
CA ALA A 701 -27.72 -30.28 7.27
C ALA A 701 -28.77 -30.55 8.36
N THR A 702 -28.69 -31.73 8.95
CA THR A 702 -29.45 -32.11 10.15
C THR A 702 -28.46 -32.37 11.28
N SER A 703 -28.60 -31.66 12.39
CA SER A 703 -27.86 -31.92 13.62
C SER A 703 -28.81 -32.33 14.73
N MET A 704 -28.47 -33.43 15.40
CA MET A 704 -29.20 -33.98 16.53
C MET A 704 -28.26 -33.97 17.72
N THR A 705 -28.65 -33.37 18.84
CA THR A 705 -27.85 -33.40 20.07
C THR A 705 -28.69 -33.91 21.23
N LEU A 706 -28.08 -34.77 22.04
CA LEU A 706 -28.67 -35.36 23.23
C LEU A 706 -27.69 -35.16 24.38
N SER A 707 -28.16 -34.61 25.50
CA SER A 707 -27.39 -34.60 26.74
C SER A 707 -28.17 -35.30 27.83
N LEU A 708 -27.47 -36.04 28.68
CA LEU A 708 -28.03 -36.77 29.80
C LEU A 708 -27.18 -36.47 31.03
N ARG A 709 -27.80 -35.88 32.05
CA ARG A 709 -27.19 -35.63 33.35
C ARG A 709 -28.20 -35.77 34.47
N ARG A 710 -27.72 -36.04 35.67
CA ARG A 710 -28.55 -36.03 36.87
C ARG A 710 -28.65 -34.61 37.43
N THR A 711 -29.84 -34.19 37.84
CA THR A 711 -30.12 -32.87 38.43
C THR A 711 -30.43 -32.95 39.93
N LYS A 712 -30.91 -34.10 40.42
CA LYS A 712 -31.14 -34.36 41.84
C LYS A 712 -30.11 -35.34 42.38
N GLU A 713 -29.37 -34.94 43.41
CA GLU A 713 -28.35 -35.78 44.05
C GLU A 713 -28.95 -37.09 44.56
N SER A 714 -28.32 -38.21 44.19
CA SER A 714 -28.56 -39.52 44.79
C SER A 714 -27.89 -39.57 46.17
N THR A 715 -28.61 -40.05 47.19
CA THR A 715 -28.11 -40.25 48.56
C THR A 715 -28.28 -41.72 48.98
N GLY A 716 -27.32 -42.28 49.71
CA GLY A 716 -27.44 -43.62 50.33
C GLY A 716 -26.94 -44.83 49.53
N SER A 717 -26.45 -44.63 48.29
CA SER A 717 -25.79 -45.68 47.48
C SER A 717 -24.29 -45.44 47.34
N VAL A 718 -23.48 -46.50 47.33
CA VAL A 718 -22.01 -46.47 47.13
C VAL A 718 -21.65 -45.80 45.79
N TRP A 719 -22.54 -45.86 44.80
CA TRP A 719 -22.33 -45.28 43.46
C TRP A 719 -22.67 -43.79 43.35
N SER A 720 -23.24 -43.18 44.39
CA SER A 720 -23.75 -41.80 44.35
C SER A 720 -22.68 -40.76 43.96
N PRO A 721 -21.42 -40.81 44.43
CA PRO A 721 -20.37 -39.88 44.00
C PRO A 721 -20.03 -39.99 42.51
N ILE A 722 -20.22 -41.17 41.90
CA ILE A 722 -19.98 -41.38 40.48
C ILE A 722 -21.17 -40.86 39.66
N LEU A 723 -22.39 -41.27 40.02
CA LEU A 723 -23.61 -40.96 39.27
C LEU A 723 -24.01 -39.48 39.34
N ASN A 724 -23.72 -38.78 40.44
CA ASN A 724 -24.08 -37.37 40.59
C ASN A 724 -23.18 -36.43 39.75
N ASN A 725 -21.98 -36.88 39.40
CA ASN A 725 -20.95 -36.08 38.73
C ASN A 725 -20.68 -36.51 37.28
N LEU A 726 -21.47 -37.45 36.76
CA LEU A 726 -21.35 -37.99 35.41
C LEU A 726 -22.37 -37.33 34.46
N ALA A 727 -21.90 -36.87 33.31
CA ALA A 727 -22.73 -36.40 32.20
C ALA A 727 -22.34 -37.11 30.90
N LEU A 728 -23.35 -37.43 30.10
CA LEU A 728 -23.21 -38.02 28.77
C LEU A 728 -23.71 -37.00 27.74
N ASN A 729 -22.90 -36.72 26.73
CA ASN A 729 -23.25 -35.85 25.61
C ASN A 729 -23.08 -36.62 24.30
N SER A 730 -24.06 -36.54 23.40
CA SER A 730 -24.03 -37.19 22.10
C SER A 730 -24.48 -36.21 21.03
N SER A 731 -23.80 -36.20 19.89
CA SER A 731 -24.20 -35.43 18.72
C SER A 731 -24.05 -36.24 17.43
N TYR A 732 -25.04 -36.11 16.56
CA TYR A 732 -25.05 -36.70 15.23
C TYR A 732 -25.39 -35.62 14.21
N THR A 733 -24.49 -35.39 13.27
CA THR A 733 -24.69 -34.43 12.19
C THR A 733 -24.57 -35.14 10.85
N THR A 734 -25.56 -34.96 9.99
CA THR A 734 -25.51 -35.42 8.59
C THR A 734 -25.80 -34.24 7.68
N GLY A 735 -25.10 -34.16 6.55
CA GLY A 735 -25.27 -33.07 5.61
C GLY A 735 -24.96 -33.48 4.19
N VAL A 736 -25.54 -32.72 3.27
CA VAL A 736 -25.25 -32.75 1.85
C VAL A 736 -24.90 -31.34 1.40
N SER A 737 -23.96 -31.23 0.47
CA SER A 737 -23.53 -29.97 -0.11
C SER A 737 -23.26 -30.19 -1.59
N ARG A 738 -23.97 -29.45 -2.43
CA ARG A 738 -23.84 -29.48 -3.88
C ARG A 738 -23.58 -28.06 -4.36
N SER A 739 -22.60 -27.89 -5.23
CA SER A 739 -22.36 -26.70 -6.04
C SER A 739 -22.49 -27.04 -7.53
N GLU A 740 -22.18 -26.10 -8.41
CA GLU A 740 -22.10 -26.33 -9.86
C GLU A 740 -21.01 -27.38 -10.21
N TYR A 741 -19.96 -27.46 -9.39
CA TYR A 741 -18.75 -28.26 -9.65
C TYR A 741 -18.48 -29.37 -8.63
N GLU A 742 -19.27 -29.50 -7.56
CA GLU A 742 -19.04 -30.48 -6.50
C GLU A 742 -20.37 -31.06 -5.98
N ASP A 743 -20.37 -32.34 -5.63
CA ASP A 743 -21.42 -32.99 -4.83
C ASP A 743 -20.78 -33.72 -3.65
N GLY A 744 -21.24 -33.42 -2.44
CA GLY A 744 -20.63 -33.84 -1.18
C GLY A 744 -21.67 -34.33 -0.18
N LYS A 745 -21.29 -35.37 0.59
CA LYS A 745 -22.10 -35.94 1.66
C LYS A 745 -21.23 -36.18 2.88
N ALA A 746 -21.64 -35.67 4.03
CA ALA A 746 -20.90 -35.81 5.28
C ALA A 746 -21.78 -36.34 6.41
N LYS A 747 -21.19 -37.16 7.28
CA LYS A 747 -21.79 -37.70 8.50
C LYS A 747 -20.77 -37.62 9.62
N ASN A 748 -21.17 -37.16 10.80
CA ASN A 748 -20.30 -37.09 11.96
C ASN A 748 -21.07 -37.49 13.22
N PHE A 749 -20.54 -38.44 13.96
CA PHE A 749 -21.07 -38.89 15.25
C PHE A 749 -20.04 -38.63 16.34
N VAL A 750 -20.44 -37.98 17.42
CA VAL A 750 -19.62 -37.72 18.59
C VAL A 750 -20.37 -38.19 19.83
N ILE A 751 -19.71 -38.95 20.69
CA ILE A 751 -20.22 -39.32 22.01
C ILE A 751 -19.15 -39.04 23.05
N GLY A 752 -19.52 -38.34 24.11
CA GLY A 752 -18.63 -37.90 25.16
C GLY A 752 -19.17 -38.19 26.55
N LEU A 753 -18.30 -38.69 27.42
CA LEU A 753 -18.51 -38.83 28.84
C LEU A 753 -17.70 -37.76 29.57
N ASP A 754 -18.34 -37.03 30.47
CA ASP A 754 -17.73 -36.02 31.33
C ASP A 754 -17.98 -36.41 32.78
N PHE A 755 -16.91 -36.48 33.58
CA PHE A 755 -16.97 -36.75 35.00
C PHE A 755 -16.27 -35.62 35.74
N ASN A 756 -17.03 -34.76 36.41
CA ASN A 756 -16.50 -33.60 37.12
C ASN A 756 -16.79 -33.69 38.62
N LEU A 757 -15.77 -34.05 39.38
CA LEU A 757 -15.82 -34.14 40.83
C LEU A 757 -15.16 -32.91 41.46
N SER A 758 -15.96 -31.90 41.78
CA SER A 758 -15.53 -30.75 42.58
C SER A 758 -15.97 -30.95 44.04
N ARG A 759 -15.04 -30.86 45.00
CA ARG A 759 -15.27 -31.04 46.46
C ARG A 759 -15.62 -32.46 46.96
N ALA A 760 -14.99 -33.52 46.50
CA ALA A 760 -15.20 -34.84 47.10
C ALA A 760 -13.93 -35.66 47.28
N LEU A 761 -13.40 -35.61 48.50
CA LEU A 761 -13.08 -36.78 49.32
C LEU A 761 -13.22 -36.32 50.77
N VAL A 762 -13.88 -37.14 51.58
CA VAL A 762 -14.10 -37.04 53.04
C VAL A 762 -13.23 -35.96 53.72
N PRO A 763 -13.81 -34.95 54.40
CA PRO A 763 -13.04 -33.89 55.10
C PRO A 763 -11.96 -34.44 56.04
N ASP A 764 -12.18 -35.66 56.54
CA ASP A 764 -11.31 -36.36 57.49
C ASP A 764 -10.19 -37.18 56.84
N LEU A 765 -10.25 -37.47 55.52
CA LEU A 765 -9.20 -38.18 54.78
C LEU A 765 -8.27 -37.19 54.06
N ALA A 766 -7.36 -36.64 54.86
CA ALA A 766 -6.02 -36.18 54.52
C ALA A 766 -5.86 -34.99 53.55
N ARG A 767 -4.98 -34.07 53.98
CA ARG A 767 -4.42 -32.91 53.23
C ARG A 767 -3.87 -33.22 51.82
N TRP A 768 -3.82 -34.50 51.43
CA TRP A 768 -3.25 -35.00 50.18
C TRP A 768 -4.30 -35.47 49.16
N SER A 769 -5.61 -35.39 49.47
CA SER A 769 -6.66 -35.69 48.50
C SER A 769 -6.79 -34.57 47.44
N PRO A 770 -7.11 -34.91 46.17
CA PRO A 770 -7.37 -33.89 45.16
C PRO A 770 -8.61 -33.06 45.52
N THR A 771 -8.51 -31.75 45.35
CA THR A 771 -9.63 -30.81 45.55
C THR A 771 -10.61 -30.78 44.37
N GLU A 772 -10.11 -31.17 43.19
CA GLU A 772 -10.87 -31.27 41.95
C GLU A 772 -10.29 -32.42 41.11
N LEU A 773 -11.18 -33.24 40.56
CA LEU A 773 -10.87 -34.30 39.60
C LEU A 773 -11.86 -34.20 38.44
N HIS A 774 -11.37 -33.82 37.27
CA HIS A 774 -12.17 -33.74 36.04
C HIS A 774 -11.64 -34.72 35.01
N LEU A 775 -12.47 -35.65 34.56
CA LEU A 775 -12.14 -36.66 33.55
C LEU A 775 -13.09 -36.53 32.37
N THR A 776 -12.55 -36.58 31.16
CA THR A 776 -13.34 -36.49 29.92
C THR A 776 -12.91 -37.59 28.95
N SER A 777 -13.87 -38.19 28.27
CA SER A 777 -13.61 -39.18 27.21
C SER A 777 -14.59 -38.98 26.07
N ALA A 778 -14.10 -38.74 24.86
CA ALA A 778 -14.93 -38.48 23.68
C ALA A 778 -14.49 -39.34 22.50
N TYR A 779 -15.44 -40.05 21.91
CA TYR A 779 -15.28 -40.81 20.67
C TYR A 779 -15.95 -40.07 19.51
N THR A 780 -15.22 -39.89 18.43
CA THR A 780 -15.69 -39.22 17.21
C THR A 780 -15.52 -40.16 16.02
N ASN A 781 -16.57 -40.28 15.21
CA ASN A 781 -16.57 -41.04 13.96
C ASN A 781 -17.21 -40.22 12.84
N GLY A 782 -16.40 -39.80 11.88
CA GLY A 782 -16.77 -38.90 10.79
C GLY A 782 -16.42 -39.45 9.42
N HIS A 783 -17.31 -39.22 8.47
CA HIS A 783 -17.20 -39.60 7.06
C HIS A 783 -17.55 -38.38 6.21
N ASP A 784 -16.73 -38.08 5.21
CA ASP A 784 -16.99 -37.07 4.19
C ASP A 784 -16.67 -37.70 2.83
N ASP A 785 -17.62 -37.70 1.91
CA ASP A 785 -17.47 -38.22 0.55
C ASP A 785 -17.84 -37.11 -0.42
N ARG A 786 -16.89 -36.72 -1.27
CA ARG A 786 -17.04 -35.62 -2.24
C ARG A 786 -16.68 -36.08 -3.64
N VAL A 787 -17.40 -35.54 -4.61
CA VAL A 787 -17.17 -35.76 -6.03
C VAL A 787 -17.10 -34.41 -6.71
N SER A 788 -16.00 -34.13 -7.40
CA SER A 788 -15.78 -32.88 -8.13
C SER A 788 -15.86 -33.10 -9.65
N PHE A 789 -16.37 -32.10 -10.36
CA PHE A 789 -16.64 -32.06 -11.81
C PHE A 789 -15.86 -30.91 -12.47
N LEU A 790 -15.52 -31.02 -13.75
CA LEU A 790 -14.86 -29.94 -14.50
C LEU A 790 -15.86 -28.98 -15.14
N LYS A 791 -17.06 -29.47 -15.49
CA LYS A 791 -18.10 -28.68 -16.16
C LYS A 791 -19.27 -28.40 -15.20
N PRO A 792 -19.92 -27.23 -15.27
CA PRO A 792 -21.02 -26.87 -14.37
C PRO A 792 -22.35 -27.58 -14.67
N ALA A 793 -22.45 -28.24 -15.83
CA ALA A 793 -23.61 -28.99 -16.29
C ALA A 793 -23.21 -30.44 -16.61
N LEU A 794 -24.22 -31.30 -16.74
CA LEU A 794 -24.02 -32.69 -17.14
C LEU A 794 -23.49 -32.75 -18.58
N ALA A 795 -22.28 -33.29 -18.76
CA ALA A 795 -21.63 -33.42 -20.06
C ALA A 795 -21.03 -34.83 -20.20
N ILE A 796 -21.05 -35.36 -21.42
CA ILE A 796 -20.69 -36.75 -21.71
C ILE A 796 -19.19 -37.01 -21.49
N ASP A 797 -18.36 -35.99 -21.66
CA ASP A 797 -16.90 -36.02 -21.53
C ASP A 797 -16.38 -35.54 -20.16
N ASP A 798 -17.27 -35.25 -19.20
CA ASP A 798 -16.90 -34.76 -17.87
C ASP A 798 -16.40 -35.92 -16.97
N THR A 799 -15.17 -35.80 -16.46
CA THR A 799 -14.54 -36.83 -15.61
C THR A 799 -14.60 -36.43 -14.15
N ALA A 800 -15.36 -37.19 -13.36
CA ALA A 800 -15.56 -36.91 -11.94
C ALA A 800 -14.41 -37.44 -11.07
N ARG A 801 -13.91 -36.62 -10.13
CA ARG A 801 -12.90 -37.05 -9.14
C ARG A 801 -13.53 -37.20 -7.77
N ALA A 802 -13.43 -38.40 -7.19
CA ALA A 802 -13.92 -38.67 -5.83
C ALA A 802 -12.82 -38.52 -4.77
N VAL A 803 -13.14 -37.88 -3.65
CA VAL A 803 -12.28 -37.73 -2.47
C VAL A 803 -13.05 -38.19 -1.23
N LYS A 804 -12.39 -38.98 -0.37
CA LYS A 804 -12.98 -39.51 0.86
C LYS A 804 -12.21 -39.02 2.09
N GLY A 805 -12.86 -38.23 2.94
CA GLY A 805 -12.40 -37.88 4.28
C GLY A 805 -12.92 -38.87 5.32
N ARG A 806 -12.03 -39.41 6.16
CA ARG A 806 -12.40 -40.31 7.27
C ARG A 806 -11.76 -39.82 8.55
N ASN A 807 -12.54 -39.77 9.63
CA ASN A 807 -12.08 -39.41 10.97
C ASN A 807 -12.59 -40.45 11.97
N ARG A 808 -11.71 -41.03 12.78
CA ARG A 808 -12.10 -41.94 13.86
C ARG A 808 -11.15 -41.76 15.03
N THR A 809 -11.53 -40.95 16.01
CA THR A 809 -10.64 -40.55 17.11
C THR A 809 -11.25 -40.81 18.46
N TRP A 810 -10.39 -41.14 19.43
CA TRP A 810 -10.73 -41.24 20.83
C TRP A 810 -9.89 -40.27 21.64
N ARG A 811 -10.53 -39.25 22.20
CA ARG A 811 -9.89 -38.18 22.99
C ARG A 811 -10.17 -38.40 24.46
N ASN A 812 -9.13 -38.42 25.27
CA ASN A 812 -9.23 -38.51 26.72
C ASN A 812 -8.57 -37.29 27.35
N GLY A 813 -9.21 -36.70 28.35
CA GLY A 813 -8.69 -35.57 29.13
C GLY A 813 -8.80 -35.86 30.62
N SER A 814 -7.84 -35.35 31.39
CA SER A 814 -7.83 -35.41 32.84
C SER A 814 -7.25 -34.11 33.40
N SER A 815 -7.89 -33.58 34.44
CA SER A 815 -7.42 -32.47 35.25
C SER A 815 -7.48 -32.86 36.71
N ILE A 816 -6.37 -32.65 37.42
CA ILE A 816 -6.25 -32.96 38.84
C ILE A 816 -5.67 -31.74 39.54
N VAL A 817 -6.37 -31.25 40.56
CA VAL A 817 -5.93 -30.12 41.39
C VAL A 817 -5.73 -30.58 42.82
N PHE A 818 -4.55 -30.34 43.38
CA PHE A 818 -4.20 -30.58 44.78
C PHE A 818 -3.96 -29.25 45.51
N ARG A 819 -4.40 -29.16 46.76
CA ARG A 819 -4.08 -28.04 47.67
C ARG A 819 -3.49 -28.58 48.98
N PRO A 820 -2.20 -29.02 48.98
CA PRO A 820 -1.60 -29.69 50.13
C PRO A 820 -1.58 -28.84 51.41
N PHE A 821 -1.58 -27.52 51.28
CA PHE A 821 -1.79 -26.55 52.36
C PHE A 821 -2.36 -25.25 51.78
N LYS A 822 -2.90 -24.36 52.62
CA LYS A 822 -3.61 -23.13 52.19
C LYS A 822 -2.81 -22.22 51.24
N ALA A 823 -1.48 -22.31 51.27
CA ALA A 823 -0.55 -21.48 50.52
C ALA A 823 0.12 -22.19 49.33
N ALA A 824 -0.35 -23.38 48.95
CA ALA A 824 0.13 -24.07 47.76
C ALA A 824 -1.01 -24.72 46.97
N SER A 825 -0.91 -24.64 45.65
CA SER A 825 -1.76 -25.37 44.72
C SER A 825 -0.92 -26.03 43.63
N VAL A 826 -1.21 -27.29 43.36
CA VAL A 826 -0.62 -28.06 42.26
C VAL A 826 -1.75 -28.43 41.32
N ARG A 827 -1.62 -28.09 40.04
CA ARG A 827 -2.59 -28.44 38.99
C ARG A 827 -1.89 -29.20 37.89
N TRP A 828 -2.41 -30.36 37.54
CA TRP A 828 -1.94 -31.17 36.41
C TRP A 828 -3.08 -31.42 35.43
N ASP A 829 -2.86 -31.09 34.17
CA ASP A 829 -3.77 -31.34 33.07
C ASP A 829 -3.09 -32.24 32.03
N ILE A 830 -3.77 -33.28 31.59
CA ILE A 830 -3.31 -34.18 30.51
C ILE A 830 -4.44 -34.40 29.52
N THR A 831 -4.11 -34.30 28.23
CA THR A 831 -5.01 -34.67 27.13
C THR A 831 -4.27 -35.55 26.13
N SER A 832 -4.96 -36.58 25.64
CA SER A 832 -4.43 -37.52 24.65
C SER A 832 -5.49 -37.75 23.58
N VAL A 833 -5.09 -37.68 22.32
CA VAL A 833 -5.94 -37.99 21.16
C VAL A 833 -5.35 -39.19 20.45
N ARG A 834 -6.14 -40.27 20.41
CA ARG A 834 -5.78 -41.50 19.70
C ARG A 834 -6.57 -41.63 18.42
N ASP A 835 -5.90 -42.01 17.35
CA ASP A 835 -6.47 -42.28 16.05
C ASP A 835 -6.74 -43.77 15.90
N LEU A 836 -8.01 -44.12 15.71
CA LEU A 836 -8.51 -45.48 15.60
C LEU A 836 -8.68 -45.92 14.14
N ARG A 837 -8.34 -45.06 13.16
CA ARG A 837 -8.42 -45.40 11.73
C ARG A 837 -7.44 -46.53 11.38
N GLY A 838 -7.83 -47.36 10.40
CA GLY A 838 -6.93 -48.31 9.75
C GLY A 838 -6.38 -47.69 8.47
N TYR A 839 -5.06 -47.70 8.30
CA TYR A 839 -4.36 -47.11 7.14
C TYR A 839 -4.07 -48.12 6.02
N GLY A 840 -4.69 -49.29 6.08
CA GLY A 840 -4.42 -50.42 5.18
C GLY A 840 -3.07 -51.09 5.45
N THR A 841 -2.76 -52.14 4.69
CA THR A 841 -1.48 -52.87 4.75
C THR A 841 -0.60 -52.64 3.53
N ASP A 842 -1.14 -52.00 2.50
CA ASP A 842 -0.52 -51.93 1.16
C ASP A 842 0.37 -50.70 0.97
N SER A 843 0.47 -49.85 2.00
CA SER A 843 1.33 -48.67 2.00
C SER A 843 2.36 -48.73 3.14
N PRO A 844 3.58 -48.17 2.97
CA PRO A 844 4.55 -48.07 4.05
C PRO A 844 3.99 -47.37 5.30
N LEU A 845 3.13 -46.36 5.10
CA LEU A 845 2.41 -45.71 6.17
C LEU A 845 1.51 -46.70 6.92
N GLY A 846 0.73 -47.51 6.21
CA GLY A 846 -0.15 -48.51 6.81
C GLY A 846 0.59 -49.48 7.73
N ILE A 847 1.74 -49.97 7.28
CA ILE A 847 2.60 -50.89 8.04
C ILE A 847 3.19 -50.20 9.27
N ILE A 848 3.81 -49.02 9.10
CA ILE A 848 4.45 -48.28 10.19
C ILE A 848 3.41 -47.76 11.20
N ALA A 849 2.26 -47.27 10.73
CA ALA A 849 1.19 -46.83 11.60
C ALA A 849 0.58 -47.99 12.40
N ALA A 850 0.56 -49.22 11.86
CA ALA A 850 0.11 -50.42 12.56
C ALA A 850 1.10 -50.87 13.66
N THR A 851 2.41 -50.71 13.45
CA THR A 851 3.44 -51.03 14.46
C THR A 851 3.56 -49.97 15.54
N ASP A 852 3.18 -48.72 15.25
CA ASP A 852 3.19 -47.59 16.21
C ASP A 852 1.91 -47.46 17.05
N ARG A 853 0.94 -48.39 16.90
CA ARG A 853 -0.30 -48.42 17.72
C ARG A 853 -0.02 -48.92 19.13
N ASP A 854 -0.69 -48.32 20.10
CA ASP A 854 -0.58 -48.69 21.50
C ASP A 854 -1.64 -49.74 21.89
N ARG A 855 -1.27 -50.65 22.79
CA ARG A 855 -2.19 -51.62 23.39
C ARG A 855 -2.32 -51.36 24.89
N VAL A 856 -3.56 -51.29 25.38
CA VAL A 856 -3.87 -51.16 26.81
C VAL A 856 -4.72 -52.35 27.22
N LEU A 857 -4.29 -53.10 28.24
CA LEU A 857 -4.96 -54.33 28.70
C LEU A 857 -5.22 -55.35 27.56
N GLY A 858 -4.31 -55.43 26.58
CA GLY A 858 -4.42 -56.34 25.43
C GLY A 858 -5.27 -55.81 24.27
N TYR A 859 -6.02 -54.73 24.45
CA TYR A 859 -6.86 -54.12 23.41
C TYR A 859 -6.10 -53.03 22.64
N ASP A 860 -6.22 -53.03 21.31
CA ASP A 860 -5.68 -51.96 20.46
C ASP A 860 -6.47 -50.67 20.71
N THR A 861 -5.75 -49.66 21.15
CA THR A 861 -6.30 -48.34 21.48
C THR A 861 -5.98 -47.29 20.42
N GLY A 862 -5.40 -47.71 19.30
CA GLY A 862 -5.03 -46.86 18.18
C GLY A 862 -3.64 -46.24 18.30
N LEU A 863 -3.33 -45.40 17.32
CA LEU A 863 -2.11 -44.60 17.28
C LEU A 863 -2.31 -43.34 18.12
N GLU A 864 -1.48 -43.10 19.14
CA GLU A 864 -1.51 -41.81 19.84
C GLU A 864 -0.96 -40.69 18.95
N ARG A 865 -1.89 -39.84 18.47
CA ARG A 865 -1.60 -38.76 17.54
C ARG A 865 -1.13 -37.52 18.28
N GLU A 866 -1.83 -37.14 19.34
CA GLU A 866 -1.53 -35.94 20.11
C GLU A 866 -1.49 -36.26 21.60
N ARG A 867 -0.55 -35.63 22.30
CA ARG A 867 -0.53 -35.56 23.76
C ARG A 867 -0.18 -34.15 24.17
N ALA A 868 -0.98 -33.55 25.04
CA ALA A 868 -0.63 -32.28 25.68
C ALA A 868 -0.71 -32.45 27.19
N MET A 869 0.33 -31.99 27.88
CA MET A 869 0.45 -32.03 29.33
C MET A 869 0.77 -30.63 29.83
N GLN A 870 0.12 -30.21 30.90
CA GLN A 870 0.41 -28.96 31.59
C GLN A 870 0.49 -29.23 33.08
N ALA A 871 1.50 -28.68 33.73
CA ALA A 871 1.64 -28.76 35.17
C ALA A 871 1.97 -27.37 35.72
N GLY A 872 1.30 -27.00 36.81
CA GLY A 872 1.52 -25.74 37.51
C GLY A 872 1.65 -25.99 39.01
N ILE A 873 2.69 -25.42 39.61
CA ILE A 873 2.92 -25.41 41.06
C ILE A 873 3.00 -23.95 41.48
N ASN A 874 2.04 -23.50 42.27
CA ASN A 874 2.02 -22.16 42.85
C ASN A 874 2.18 -22.28 44.37
N ILE A 875 3.18 -21.60 44.93
CA ILE A 875 3.52 -21.61 46.35
C ILE A 875 3.72 -20.16 46.82
N SER A 876 2.89 -19.71 47.75
CA SER A 876 2.93 -18.34 48.31
C SER A 876 2.69 -18.32 49.82
N PRO A 877 3.63 -18.83 50.64
CA PRO A 877 3.44 -18.96 52.07
C PRO A 877 3.41 -17.59 52.76
N PRO A 878 2.42 -17.32 53.63
CA PRO A 878 2.42 -16.14 54.49
C PRO A 878 3.36 -16.38 55.68
N ILE A 879 4.68 -16.39 55.44
CA ILE A 879 5.70 -16.63 56.49
C ILE A 879 5.62 -15.56 57.58
N SER A 880 5.56 -14.29 57.19
CA SER A 880 5.30 -13.16 58.08
C SER A 880 4.57 -12.05 57.34
N ALA A 881 4.07 -11.04 58.05
CA ALA A 881 3.43 -9.89 57.41
C ALA A 881 4.39 -9.09 56.51
N TRP A 882 5.71 -9.23 56.70
CA TRP A 882 6.76 -8.47 56.02
C TRP A 882 7.62 -9.27 55.03
N PHE A 883 7.63 -10.60 55.12
CA PHE A 883 8.39 -11.49 54.26
C PHE A 883 7.43 -12.41 53.50
N ARG A 884 7.22 -12.12 52.21
CA ARG A 884 6.26 -12.83 51.35
C ARG A 884 6.97 -13.39 50.11
N PRO A 885 7.55 -14.60 50.19
CA PRO A 885 8.05 -15.27 49.01
C PRO A 885 6.90 -15.84 48.18
N ARG A 886 7.10 -15.88 46.87
CA ARG A 886 6.22 -16.51 45.89
C ARG A 886 7.05 -17.33 44.91
N LEU A 887 6.62 -18.53 44.63
CA LEU A 887 7.20 -19.41 43.61
C LEU A 887 6.08 -19.90 42.72
N ASP A 888 6.23 -19.65 41.42
CA ASP A 888 5.38 -20.19 40.38
C ASP A 888 6.25 -21.00 39.41
N PHE A 889 5.93 -22.29 39.27
CA PHE A 889 6.61 -23.20 38.37
C PHE A 889 5.56 -23.82 37.44
N GLY A 890 5.69 -23.54 36.14
CA GLY A 890 4.78 -24.00 35.12
C GLY A 890 5.52 -24.77 34.02
N THR A 891 4.99 -25.92 33.61
CA THR A 891 5.51 -26.68 32.47
C THR A 891 4.39 -27.00 31.49
N SER A 892 4.73 -27.07 30.21
CA SER A 892 3.81 -27.49 29.18
C SER A 892 4.55 -28.30 28.12
N TYR A 893 4.08 -29.52 27.89
CA TYR A 893 4.60 -30.44 26.90
C TYR A 893 3.54 -30.71 25.84
N ASN A 894 3.95 -30.76 24.58
CA ASN A 894 3.12 -31.19 23.47
C ASN A 894 3.85 -32.20 22.58
N MET A 895 3.11 -33.20 22.13
CA MET A 895 3.52 -34.19 21.15
C MET A 895 2.51 -34.20 20.02
N LEU A 896 2.98 -34.17 18.78
CA LEU A 896 2.19 -34.44 17.59
C LEU A 896 2.89 -35.51 16.76
N ARG A 897 2.14 -36.53 16.35
CA ARG A 897 2.51 -37.50 15.32
C ARG A 897 1.56 -37.29 14.16
N ASP A 898 2.08 -36.98 12.98
CA ASP A 898 1.24 -36.82 11.79
C ASP A 898 1.29 -38.10 10.94
N PRO A 899 0.18 -38.85 10.83
CA PRO A 899 0.10 -40.00 9.96
C PRO A 899 0.25 -39.64 8.47
N ASN A 900 0.07 -38.38 8.07
CA ASN A 900 0.23 -37.96 6.66
C ASN A 900 1.64 -37.43 6.34
N THR A 901 2.62 -37.70 7.21
CA THR A 901 4.01 -37.29 7.01
C THR A 901 4.59 -37.76 5.66
N LEU A 902 5.39 -36.90 5.01
CA LEU A 902 6.07 -37.21 3.74
C LEU A 902 7.29 -38.15 3.92
N GLY A 903 7.76 -38.32 5.16
CA GLY A 903 8.91 -39.15 5.49
C GLY A 903 8.82 -39.74 6.89
N PHE A 904 9.50 -40.86 7.10
CA PHE A 904 9.54 -41.58 8.37
C PHE A 904 10.88 -41.33 9.07
N ALA A 905 10.87 -41.20 10.39
CA ALA A 905 12.08 -41.04 11.17
C ALA A 905 12.64 -42.41 11.56
N ARG A 906 13.96 -42.59 11.46
CA ARG A 906 14.62 -43.85 11.81
C ARG A 906 15.12 -43.80 13.26
N GLU A 907 14.81 -44.83 14.02
CA GLU A 907 15.24 -44.94 15.42
C GLU A 907 16.67 -45.52 15.49
N GLY A 908 17.66 -44.69 15.82
CA GLY A 908 19.07 -45.12 15.95
C GLY A 908 19.88 -44.98 14.66
N ASP A 909 20.59 -46.04 14.26
CA ASP A 909 21.45 -46.07 13.07
C ASP A 909 20.71 -46.46 11.78
N SER A 910 21.44 -46.75 10.69
CA SER A 910 20.90 -47.12 9.38
C SER A 910 20.11 -48.44 9.37
N THR A 911 20.21 -49.28 10.42
CA THR A 911 19.46 -50.54 10.57
C THR A 911 18.20 -50.41 11.44
N GLY A 912 17.97 -49.23 12.03
CA GLY A 912 16.86 -48.95 12.93
C GLY A 912 15.46 -49.03 12.32
N ALA A 913 14.45 -49.25 13.17
CA ALA A 913 13.05 -49.27 12.77
C ALA A 913 12.56 -47.88 12.32
N LEU A 914 11.71 -47.84 11.29
CA LEU A 914 11.05 -46.62 10.86
C LEU A 914 9.83 -46.36 11.77
N ARG A 915 9.71 -45.12 12.22
CA ARG A 915 8.65 -44.62 13.11
C ARG A 915 8.00 -43.40 12.48
N ILE A 916 6.75 -43.13 12.85
CA ILE A 916 6.14 -41.84 12.53
C ILE A 916 6.88 -40.75 13.33
N PRO A 917 7.46 -39.72 12.66
CA PRO A 917 8.19 -38.65 13.33
C PRO A 917 7.30 -37.98 14.38
N ARG A 918 7.87 -37.77 15.57
CA ARG A 918 7.23 -37.04 16.66
C ARG A 918 7.72 -35.59 16.63
N ARG A 919 6.80 -34.66 16.48
CA ARG A 919 7.04 -33.26 16.80
C ARG A 919 6.85 -33.07 18.29
N LEU A 920 7.92 -32.72 18.98
CA LEU A 920 7.92 -32.56 20.43
C LEU A 920 8.19 -31.09 20.75
N GLY A 921 7.35 -30.48 21.55
CA GLY A 921 7.60 -29.17 22.14
C GLY A 921 7.48 -29.25 23.66
N ASN A 922 8.25 -28.41 24.32
CA ASN A 922 8.21 -28.32 25.76
C ASN A 922 8.65 -26.94 26.23
N SER A 923 7.95 -26.38 27.19
CA SER A 923 8.39 -25.19 27.90
C SER A 923 8.32 -25.35 29.40
N GLN A 924 9.30 -24.75 30.07
CA GLN A 924 9.41 -24.68 31.51
C GLN A 924 9.56 -23.20 31.88
N THR A 925 8.66 -22.71 32.73
CA THR A 925 8.69 -21.36 33.29
C THR A 925 8.86 -21.47 34.79
N THR A 926 9.74 -20.67 35.35
CA THR A 926 10.01 -20.61 36.78
C THR A 926 10.09 -19.15 37.17
N SER A 927 9.08 -18.67 37.89
CA SER A 927 9.02 -17.32 38.43
C SER A 927 9.16 -17.38 39.94
N ALA A 928 10.30 -16.92 40.45
CA ALA A 928 10.54 -16.75 41.87
C ALA A 928 10.48 -15.26 42.21
N GLY A 929 9.55 -14.89 43.06
CA GLY A 929 9.39 -13.52 43.55
C GLY A 929 9.54 -13.43 45.06
N LEU A 930 10.02 -12.30 45.55
CA LEU A 930 10.12 -12.00 46.96
C LEU A 930 9.68 -10.57 47.19
N THR A 931 8.62 -10.39 47.98
CA THR A 931 8.16 -9.08 48.45
C THR A 931 8.60 -8.87 49.90
N LEU A 932 9.38 -7.81 50.13
CA LEU A 932 9.91 -7.41 51.44
C LEU A 932 9.25 -6.09 51.88
N ASP A 933 8.37 -6.14 52.88
CA ASP A 933 7.69 -4.98 53.48
C ASP A 933 8.40 -4.58 54.78
N LEU A 934 9.59 -3.99 54.64
CA LEU A 934 10.45 -3.55 55.75
C LEU A 934 9.75 -2.63 56.76
N PRO A 935 8.87 -1.68 56.37
CA PRO A 935 8.12 -0.88 57.34
C PRO A 935 7.21 -1.71 58.24
N ARG A 936 6.55 -2.74 57.70
CA ARG A 936 5.77 -3.68 58.53
C ARG A 936 6.66 -4.49 59.47
N ALA A 937 7.84 -4.91 59.02
CA ALA A 937 8.81 -5.62 59.88
C ALA A 937 9.18 -4.78 61.10
N ILE A 938 9.50 -3.51 60.88
CA ILE A 938 9.93 -2.60 61.96
C ILE A 938 8.78 -2.28 62.90
N LYS A 939 7.56 -2.06 62.40
CA LYS A 939 6.37 -1.90 63.25
C LYS A 939 6.08 -3.12 64.14
N LEU A 940 6.48 -4.32 63.74
CA LEU A 940 6.28 -5.56 64.49
C LEU A 940 7.36 -5.81 65.55
N TYR A 941 8.60 -5.33 65.35
CA TYR A 941 9.75 -5.63 66.21
C TYR A 941 10.34 -4.42 66.94
N THR A 942 9.81 -3.20 66.78
CA THR A 942 10.32 -1.99 67.44
C THR A 942 9.20 -1.16 68.07
N ASP A 943 9.51 -0.51 69.19
CA ASP A 943 8.59 0.37 69.91
C ASP A 943 8.24 1.63 69.10
N SER A 944 7.19 2.36 69.52
CA SER A 944 6.68 3.55 68.82
C SER A 944 7.74 4.64 68.61
N ASP A 945 8.73 4.72 69.51
CA ASP A 945 9.70 5.83 69.58
C ASP A 945 11.03 5.51 68.88
N SER A 946 11.14 4.37 68.20
CA SER A 946 12.36 3.96 67.50
C SER A 946 12.68 4.84 66.29
N PHE A 947 13.90 5.37 66.22
CA PHE A 947 14.44 6.09 65.06
C PHE A 947 14.29 5.30 63.74
N LEU A 948 14.43 3.97 63.79
CA LEU A 948 14.30 3.10 62.62
C LEU A 948 12.90 3.13 62.01
N ARG A 949 11.86 3.36 62.83
CA ARG A 949 10.47 3.48 62.40
C ARG A 949 10.21 4.77 61.63
N GLY A 950 10.92 5.86 61.99
CA GLY A 950 10.92 7.13 61.27
C GLY A 950 11.71 7.07 59.95
N LEU A 951 12.90 6.45 59.98
CA LEU A 951 13.78 6.32 58.80
C LEU A 951 13.18 5.43 57.69
N LEU A 952 12.59 4.30 58.06
CA LEU A 952 12.15 3.26 57.13
C LEU A 952 10.62 3.25 56.93
N GLY A 953 9.88 4.13 57.62
CA GLY A 953 8.43 4.26 57.49
C GLY A 953 7.95 4.74 56.11
N GLY A 954 8.84 5.36 55.33
CA GLY A 954 8.56 5.82 53.96
C GLY A 954 8.82 4.76 52.87
N LEU A 955 9.57 3.69 53.13
CA LEU A 955 9.83 2.66 52.13
C LEU A 955 8.54 1.91 51.78
N GLN A 956 8.27 1.70 50.49
CA GLN A 956 7.24 0.74 50.07
C GLN A 956 7.85 -0.67 49.96
N PRO A 957 7.02 -1.73 49.85
CA PRO A 957 7.53 -3.08 49.70
C PRO A 957 8.48 -3.21 48.50
N ILE A 958 9.67 -3.77 48.73
CA ILE A 958 10.64 -4.08 47.69
C ILE A 958 10.20 -5.39 47.04
N ASP A 959 10.05 -5.42 45.72
CA ASP A 959 9.69 -6.63 44.96
C ASP A 959 10.88 -7.05 44.08
N VAL A 960 11.44 -8.21 44.38
CA VAL A 960 12.45 -8.88 43.57
C VAL A 960 11.75 -9.97 42.79
N ASN A 961 11.90 -10.00 41.47
CA ASN A 961 11.32 -11.04 40.63
C ASN A 961 12.39 -11.61 39.68
N PHE A 962 12.55 -12.93 39.71
CA PHE A 962 13.41 -13.69 38.82
C PHE A 962 12.54 -14.64 38.00
N ASN A 963 12.53 -14.45 36.69
CA ASN A 963 11.83 -15.32 35.75
C ASN A 963 12.84 -16.05 34.87
N ARG A 964 12.69 -17.37 34.77
CA ARG A 964 13.45 -18.24 33.87
C ARG A 964 12.47 -19.00 32.99
N SER A 965 12.61 -18.84 31.68
CA SER A 965 11.82 -19.56 30.68
C SER A 965 12.76 -20.37 29.79
N VAL A 966 12.47 -21.66 29.65
CA VAL A 966 13.12 -22.57 28.70
C VAL A 966 12.06 -23.04 27.72
N LEU A 967 12.40 -23.04 26.43
CA LEU A 967 11.58 -23.59 25.36
C LEU A 967 12.44 -24.54 24.53
N SER A 968 11.92 -25.72 24.17
CA SER A 968 12.59 -26.65 23.27
C SER A 968 11.61 -27.21 22.24
N VAL A 969 12.11 -27.42 21.02
CA VAL A 969 11.36 -27.97 19.89
C VAL A 969 12.19 -29.00 19.14
N TYR A 970 11.58 -30.14 18.83
CA TYR A 970 12.09 -31.20 17.96
C TYR A 970 11.14 -31.39 16.78
N ASP A 971 11.62 -31.22 15.55
CA ASP A 971 10.79 -31.26 14.33
C ASP A 971 10.77 -32.63 13.61
N GLY A 972 10.85 -33.73 14.37
CA GLY A 972 10.76 -35.07 13.79
C GLY A 972 11.65 -36.11 14.48
N SER A 973 11.50 -36.28 15.80
CA SER A 973 12.24 -37.31 16.53
C SER A 973 11.60 -38.70 16.34
N ALA A 974 12.44 -39.71 16.07
CA ALA A 974 12.03 -41.12 16.06
C ALA A 974 11.87 -41.69 17.48
N VAL A 975 12.38 -40.98 18.50
CA VAL A 975 12.48 -41.43 19.89
C VAL A 975 11.34 -40.80 20.73
N PRO A 976 10.69 -41.54 21.63
CA PRO A 976 9.70 -40.96 22.53
C PRO A 976 10.35 -40.06 23.60
N ALA A 977 9.64 -39.00 24.00
CA ALA A 977 10.09 -38.13 25.10
C ALA A 977 10.19 -38.90 26.42
N THR A 978 11.23 -38.65 27.20
CA THR A 978 11.35 -39.18 28.58
C THR A 978 10.30 -38.54 29.49
N LEU A 979 9.91 -39.20 30.58
CA LEU A 979 8.97 -38.63 31.55
C LEU A 979 9.49 -37.31 32.15
N ALA A 980 10.79 -37.21 32.41
CA ALA A 980 11.42 -35.97 32.88
C ALA A 980 11.23 -34.82 31.87
N TYR A 981 11.39 -35.08 30.57
CA TYR A 981 11.06 -34.09 29.54
C TYR A 981 9.55 -33.81 29.53
N GLN A 982 8.67 -34.82 29.51
CA GLN A 982 7.21 -34.59 29.47
C GLN A 982 6.68 -33.73 30.63
N PHE A 983 7.21 -33.90 31.85
CA PHE A 983 6.85 -33.07 33.01
C PHE A 983 7.65 -31.76 33.09
N GLY A 984 8.61 -31.53 32.19
CA GLY A 984 9.49 -30.37 32.19
C GLY A 984 10.38 -30.31 33.43
N VAL A 985 10.82 -31.47 33.95
CA VAL A 985 11.68 -31.58 35.13
C VAL A 985 13.14 -31.76 34.68
N GLY A 986 14.00 -30.84 35.10
CA GLY A 986 15.45 -30.87 34.81
C GLY A 986 16.03 -29.54 34.36
N GLY A 987 17.33 -29.55 34.05
CA GLY A 987 18.08 -28.39 33.56
C GLY A 987 18.03 -28.22 32.05
N ILE A 988 18.76 -27.22 31.53
CA ILE A 988 18.76 -26.87 30.09
C ILE A 988 19.22 -28.03 29.19
N ASN A 989 20.13 -28.90 29.65
CA ASN A 989 20.62 -30.02 28.83
C ASN A 989 19.53 -31.05 28.52
N ASN A 990 18.58 -31.29 29.43
CA ASN A 990 17.44 -32.17 29.19
C ASN A 990 16.51 -31.63 28.09
N PHE A 991 16.52 -30.31 27.88
CA PHE A 991 15.77 -29.66 26.81
C PHE A 991 16.57 -29.57 25.51
N ARG A 992 17.91 -29.63 25.57
CA ARG A 992 18.80 -29.59 24.40
C ARG A 992 18.97 -30.94 23.73
N GLN A 993 18.92 -32.03 24.49
CA GLN A 993 19.19 -33.36 23.97
C GLN A 993 18.25 -34.43 24.57
N LEU A 994 17.68 -35.28 23.70
CA LEU A 994 16.83 -36.41 24.06
C LEU A 994 17.48 -37.72 23.57
N ARG A 995 18.04 -38.53 24.48
CA ARG A 995 18.69 -39.82 24.17
C ARG A 995 19.66 -39.79 22.98
N GLY A 996 20.43 -38.72 22.83
CA GLY A 996 21.35 -38.54 21.71
C GLY A 996 20.89 -37.49 20.69
N ASP A 997 19.58 -37.35 20.47
CA ASP A 997 19.02 -36.41 19.49
C ASP A 997 19.07 -34.96 20.00
N LEU A 998 19.70 -34.08 19.23
CA LEU A 998 19.70 -32.64 19.50
C LEU A 998 18.37 -32.00 19.08
N ALA A 999 17.85 -31.12 19.94
CA ALA A 999 16.68 -30.30 19.64
C ALA A 999 16.94 -29.44 18.40
N THR A 1000 15.91 -29.23 17.58
CA THR A 1000 15.94 -28.33 16.43
C THR A 1000 16.21 -26.90 16.88
N SER A 1001 15.53 -26.47 17.95
CA SER A 1001 15.82 -25.20 18.61
C SER A 1001 15.55 -25.27 20.11
N VAL A 1002 16.35 -24.52 20.87
CA VAL A 1002 16.14 -24.29 22.31
C VAL A 1002 16.33 -22.83 22.61
N GLY A 1003 15.41 -22.22 23.35
CA GLY A 1003 15.54 -20.86 23.87
C GLY A 1003 15.62 -20.86 25.39
N LEU A 1004 16.54 -20.08 25.95
CA LEU A 1004 16.62 -19.76 27.37
C LEU A 1004 16.49 -18.24 27.53
N VAL A 1005 15.47 -17.81 28.25
CA VAL A 1005 15.27 -16.42 28.65
C VAL A 1005 15.36 -16.35 30.16
N THR A 1006 16.23 -15.47 30.64
CA THR A 1006 16.34 -15.14 32.07
C THR A 1006 16.08 -13.66 32.25
N GLN A 1007 15.17 -13.33 33.17
CA GLN A 1007 14.81 -11.96 33.49
C GLN A 1007 14.92 -11.76 35.00
N LEU A 1008 15.77 -10.83 35.41
CA LEU A 1008 15.81 -10.33 36.78
C LEU A 1008 15.24 -8.91 36.79
N SER A 1009 14.24 -8.66 37.63
CA SER A 1009 13.72 -7.33 37.88
C SER A 1009 13.65 -7.02 39.37
N LEU A 1010 14.15 -5.85 39.74
CA LEU A 1010 14.07 -5.31 41.09
C LEU A 1010 13.27 -4.02 41.02
N ASN A 1011 12.18 -3.93 41.78
CA ASN A 1011 11.35 -2.73 41.92
C ASN A 1011 11.40 -2.25 43.36
N GLN A 1012 11.70 -0.97 43.54
CA GLN A 1012 11.71 -0.29 44.83
C GLN A 1012 10.97 1.02 44.70
N SER A 1013 10.16 1.37 45.71
CA SER A 1013 9.67 2.74 45.83
C SER A 1013 9.79 3.25 47.27
N LEU A 1014 9.99 4.54 47.39
CA LEU A 1014 10.23 5.26 48.64
C LEU A 1014 9.30 6.47 48.66
N ASN A 1015 8.32 6.48 49.55
CA ASN A 1015 7.54 7.66 49.89
C ASN A 1015 8.42 8.58 50.75
N LEU A 1016 8.63 9.79 50.26
CA LEU A 1016 9.32 10.86 50.96
C LEU A 1016 8.26 11.73 51.66
N PRO A 1017 8.66 12.53 52.68
CA PRO A 1017 7.78 13.54 53.27
C PRO A 1017 7.18 14.50 52.24
N LEU A 1018 6.10 15.20 52.60
CA LEU A 1018 5.47 16.23 51.76
C LEU A 1018 4.88 15.72 50.44
N GLY A 1019 4.51 14.43 50.34
CA GLY A 1019 3.82 13.87 49.17
C GLY A 1019 4.72 13.50 47.97
N ALA A 1020 6.04 13.39 48.20
CA ALA A 1020 6.99 12.88 47.20
C ALA A 1020 7.09 11.35 47.24
N SER A 1021 7.40 10.74 46.11
CA SER A 1021 7.67 9.31 45.94
C SER A 1021 8.77 9.10 44.91
N LEU A 1022 9.79 8.31 45.26
CA LEU A 1022 10.89 7.93 44.38
C LEU A 1022 10.73 6.44 44.06
N ALA A 1023 10.59 6.08 42.78
CA ALA A 1023 10.55 4.69 42.33
C ALA A 1023 11.79 4.38 41.48
N SER A 1024 12.43 3.25 41.78
CA SER A 1024 13.62 2.74 41.10
C SER A 1024 13.34 1.33 40.57
N ARG A 1025 13.76 1.08 39.33
CA ARG A 1025 13.67 -0.20 38.64
C ARG A 1025 15.02 -0.59 38.06
N TYR A 1026 15.40 -1.84 38.26
CA TYR A 1026 16.49 -2.49 37.53
C TYR A 1026 15.89 -3.68 36.78
N GLN A 1027 16.22 -3.82 35.50
CA GLN A 1027 15.83 -5.00 34.74
C GLN A 1027 16.98 -5.49 33.88
N ARG A 1028 17.28 -6.78 33.95
CA ARG A 1028 18.23 -7.46 33.07
C ARG A 1028 17.54 -8.66 32.43
N ILE A 1029 17.53 -8.68 31.10
CA ILE A 1029 17.07 -9.82 30.30
C ILE A 1029 18.30 -10.39 29.59
N ASN A 1030 18.58 -11.68 29.77
CA ASN A 1030 19.51 -12.40 28.92
C ASN A 1030 18.73 -13.47 28.13
N THR A 1031 18.95 -13.51 26.83
CA THR A 1031 18.38 -14.49 25.91
C THR A 1031 19.51 -15.29 25.29
N ARG A 1032 19.39 -16.62 25.29
CA ARG A 1032 20.32 -17.52 24.61
C ARG A 1032 19.53 -18.53 23.82
N ASN A 1033 19.80 -18.59 22.51
CA ASN A 1033 19.14 -19.53 21.62
C ASN A 1033 20.16 -20.50 21.03
N TRP A 1034 19.80 -21.78 21.02
CA TRP A 1034 20.53 -22.85 20.32
C TRP A 1034 19.72 -23.27 19.10
N THR A 1035 20.33 -23.32 17.92
CA THR A 1035 19.66 -23.76 16.68
C THR A 1035 20.49 -24.80 15.96
N ARG A 1036 19.89 -25.94 15.60
CA ARG A 1036 20.59 -27.03 14.92
C ARG A 1036 20.96 -26.66 13.48
N ARG A 1037 22.22 -26.88 13.10
CA ARG A 1037 22.71 -26.81 11.70
C ARG A 1037 22.86 -28.22 11.12
N ILE A 1038 22.86 -28.33 9.80
CA ILE A 1038 22.89 -29.61 9.06
C ILE A 1038 24.22 -30.34 9.27
N GLU A 1039 25.34 -29.62 9.37
CA GLU A 1039 26.69 -30.21 9.38
C GLU A 1039 27.47 -30.01 10.70
N GLN A 1040 27.06 -29.07 11.57
CA GLN A 1040 27.89 -28.57 12.68
C GLN A 1040 27.13 -28.36 14.01
N GLY A 1041 26.34 -29.34 14.47
CA GLY A 1041 25.75 -29.27 15.81
C GLY A 1041 24.74 -28.13 16.01
N GLN A 1042 24.82 -27.39 17.13
CA GLN A 1042 23.92 -26.27 17.47
C GLN A 1042 24.68 -24.94 17.55
N ASP A 1043 24.28 -23.95 16.73
CA ASP A 1043 24.77 -22.56 16.83
C ASP A 1043 24.17 -21.84 18.03
N ILE A 1044 24.91 -20.89 18.59
CA ILE A 1044 24.50 -20.09 19.75
C ILE A 1044 24.35 -18.61 19.35
N VAL A 1045 23.16 -18.06 19.62
CA VAL A 1045 22.88 -16.63 19.52
C VAL A 1045 22.59 -16.08 20.91
N ASP A 1046 23.36 -15.08 21.33
CA ASP A 1046 23.23 -14.44 22.63
C ASP A 1046 22.68 -13.01 22.48
N GLY A 1047 21.79 -12.63 23.39
CA GLY A 1047 21.22 -11.30 23.50
C GLY A 1047 21.17 -10.86 24.95
N THR A 1048 21.57 -9.62 25.23
CA THR A 1048 21.47 -9.03 26.57
C THR A 1048 20.84 -7.65 26.49
N GLN A 1049 19.78 -7.45 27.27
CA GLN A 1049 19.15 -6.16 27.47
C GLN A 1049 19.22 -5.76 28.94
N VAL A 1050 19.75 -4.58 29.21
CA VAL A 1050 19.79 -3.99 30.55
C VAL A 1050 19.05 -2.66 30.54
N VAL A 1051 18.07 -2.53 31.44
CA VAL A 1051 17.37 -1.29 31.72
C VAL A 1051 17.83 -0.81 33.09
N PHE A 1052 18.80 0.11 33.08
CA PHE A 1052 19.36 0.73 34.28
C PHE A 1052 20.23 1.95 33.91
N PRO A 1053 20.09 3.10 34.61
CA PRO A 1053 19.09 3.37 35.64
C PRO A 1053 17.68 3.54 35.05
N ASP A 1054 16.66 3.12 35.80
CA ASP A 1054 15.25 3.51 35.60
C ASP A 1054 14.72 4.08 36.91
N VAL A 1055 14.85 5.39 37.10
CA VAL A 1055 14.50 6.09 38.34
C VAL A 1055 13.48 7.16 38.03
N SER A 1056 12.35 7.18 38.74
CA SER A 1056 11.31 8.20 38.63
C SER A 1056 11.00 8.83 39.98
N LEU A 1057 11.03 10.16 40.04
CA LEU A 1057 10.61 10.98 41.17
C LEU A 1057 9.26 11.59 40.83
N ARG A 1058 8.24 11.32 41.63
CA ARG A 1058 6.91 11.93 41.54
C ARG A 1058 6.63 12.68 42.81
N TRP A 1059 6.06 13.86 42.72
CA TRP A 1059 5.64 14.66 43.86
C TRP A 1059 4.24 15.18 43.60
N ALA A 1060 3.35 15.04 44.58
CA ALA A 1060 2.02 15.61 44.54
C ALA A 1060 1.70 16.16 45.93
N GLY A 1061 1.35 17.44 46.02
CA GLY A 1061 1.10 18.09 47.29
C GLY A 1061 0.26 19.35 47.16
N GLN A 1062 -0.32 19.76 48.29
CA GLN A 1062 -0.96 21.06 48.44
C GLN A 1062 -0.07 21.95 49.32
N PRO A 1063 0.40 23.10 48.84
CA PRO A 1063 1.21 24.01 49.65
C PRO A 1063 0.37 24.64 50.76
N ALA A 1064 0.69 24.37 52.03
CA ALA A 1064 -0.09 24.86 53.17
C ALA A 1064 -0.20 26.40 53.21
N ALA A 1065 0.88 27.11 52.88
CA ALA A 1065 0.94 28.58 52.83
C ALA A 1065 0.15 29.21 51.67
N PHE A 1066 -0.19 28.44 50.63
CA PHE A 1066 -0.91 28.91 49.44
C PHE A 1066 -2.17 28.09 49.17
N SER A 1067 -2.72 27.42 50.19
CA SER A 1067 -3.88 26.53 50.07
C SER A 1067 -5.16 27.23 49.62
N SER A 1068 -5.27 28.55 49.86
CA SER A 1068 -6.34 29.42 49.36
C SER A 1068 -6.22 29.76 47.87
N VAL A 1069 -5.05 29.55 47.25
CA VAL A 1069 -4.75 29.93 45.86
C VAL A 1069 -4.47 28.71 44.98
N ILE A 1070 -3.88 27.64 45.53
CA ILE A 1070 -3.48 26.43 44.80
C ILE A 1070 -4.15 25.21 45.45
N SER A 1071 -4.93 24.47 44.66
CA SER A 1071 -5.58 23.23 45.12
C SER A 1071 -4.62 22.04 45.08
N SER A 1072 -3.79 21.95 44.03
CA SER A 1072 -2.79 20.88 43.91
C SER A 1072 -1.62 21.27 43.01
N LEU A 1073 -0.43 20.86 43.42
CA LEU A 1073 0.79 20.89 42.63
C LEU A 1073 1.27 19.45 42.40
N GLY A 1074 1.72 19.14 41.19
CA GLY A 1074 2.29 17.85 40.82
C GLY A 1074 3.58 18.03 40.02
N ALA A 1075 4.60 17.21 40.28
CA ALA A 1075 5.82 17.15 39.50
C ALA A 1075 6.23 15.69 39.27
N ASN A 1076 6.82 15.39 38.13
CA ASN A 1076 7.32 14.08 37.75
C ASN A 1076 8.63 14.25 36.99
N ALA A 1077 9.66 13.47 37.33
CA ALA A 1077 10.92 13.41 36.61
C ALA A 1077 11.38 11.96 36.54
N ARG A 1078 11.84 11.49 35.38
CA ARG A 1078 12.37 10.13 35.22
C ARG A 1078 13.68 10.16 34.44
N VAL A 1079 14.55 9.20 34.73
CA VAL A 1079 15.74 8.87 33.94
C VAL A 1079 15.66 7.41 33.59
N LEU A 1080 15.67 7.09 32.30
CA LEU A 1080 15.59 5.73 31.77
C LEU A 1080 16.74 5.49 30.80
N GLU A 1081 17.53 4.44 31.02
CA GLU A 1081 18.55 4.00 30.06
C GLU A 1081 18.36 2.52 29.71
N THR A 1082 18.27 2.24 28.41
CA THR A 1082 18.20 0.89 27.83
C THR A 1082 19.47 0.63 27.03
N ARG A 1083 20.17 -0.47 27.35
CA ARG A 1083 21.31 -1.00 26.60
C ARG A 1083 20.94 -2.37 26.04
N GLN A 1084 21.15 -2.57 24.74
CA GLN A 1084 20.94 -3.84 24.05
C GLN A 1084 22.21 -4.26 23.33
N LEU A 1085 22.56 -5.54 23.46
CA LEU A 1085 23.70 -6.20 22.83
C LEU A 1085 23.20 -7.50 22.20
N ASN A 1086 23.29 -7.63 20.88
CA ASN A 1086 22.83 -8.82 20.16
C ASN A 1086 23.93 -9.29 19.19
N GLY A 1087 24.20 -10.60 19.15
CA GLY A 1087 25.00 -11.21 18.08
C GLY A 1087 25.34 -12.68 18.34
N THR A 1088 26.08 -13.26 17.41
CA THR A 1088 26.62 -14.62 17.50
C THR A 1088 27.86 -14.64 18.37
N GLN A 1089 28.17 -15.79 18.98
CA GLN A 1089 29.50 -15.97 19.57
C GLN A 1089 30.53 -16.09 18.44
N PRO A 1090 31.65 -15.36 18.50
CA PRO A 1090 32.74 -15.53 17.53
C PRO A 1090 33.29 -16.95 17.61
N LEU A 1091 33.67 -17.52 16.47
CA LEU A 1091 34.36 -18.81 16.42
C LEU A 1091 35.73 -18.70 17.09
N LEU A 1092 36.22 -19.80 17.66
CA LEU A 1092 37.58 -19.86 18.24
C LEU A 1092 38.61 -19.45 17.18
N GLY A 1093 39.20 -18.26 17.32
CA GLY A 1093 40.23 -17.72 16.41
C GLY A 1093 39.81 -16.53 15.55
N GLU A 1094 38.55 -16.07 15.61
CA GLU A 1094 38.11 -14.84 14.93
C GLU A 1094 38.03 -13.63 15.88
N ASP A 1095 38.75 -12.54 15.54
CA ASP A 1095 38.76 -11.27 16.29
C ASP A 1095 37.61 -10.30 15.88
N SER A 1096 36.71 -10.70 14.98
CA SER A 1096 35.61 -9.86 14.50
C SER A 1096 34.42 -9.85 15.46
N ASP A 1097 34.16 -8.73 16.14
CA ASP A 1097 32.97 -8.53 16.98
C ASP A 1097 31.76 -8.08 16.12
N ASP A 1098 31.00 -9.04 15.58
CA ASP A 1098 29.79 -8.79 14.78
C ASP A 1098 28.57 -8.34 15.61
N ARG A 1099 28.73 -8.02 16.90
CA ARG A 1099 27.61 -7.66 17.78
C ARG A 1099 27.11 -6.23 17.55
N GLY A 1100 25.80 -6.10 17.33
CA GLY A 1100 25.11 -4.81 17.33
C GLY A 1100 24.94 -4.25 18.74
N LYS A 1101 25.19 -2.95 18.93
CA LYS A 1101 25.05 -2.24 20.20
C LYS A 1101 24.07 -1.08 20.07
N LEU A 1102 22.99 -1.10 20.85
CA LEU A 1102 22.02 0.00 20.93
C LEU A 1102 21.96 0.56 22.35
N ARG A 1103 22.09 1.89 22.47
CA ARG A 1103 21.92 2.63 23.72
C ARG A 1103 20.88 3.73 23.54
N VAL A 1104 19.84 3.71 24.36
CA VAL A 1104 18.79 4.74 24.38
C VAL A 1104 18.68 5.29 25.80
N ARG A 1105 18.82 6.61 25.96
CA ARG A 1105 18.69 7.29 27.26
C ARG A 1105 17.64 8.40 27.16
N THR A 1106 16.65 8.37 28.05
CA THR A 1106 15.50 9.28 28.02
C THR A 1106 15.30 9.97 29.37
N TYR A 1107 14.96 11.25 29.34
CA TYR A 1107 14.75 12.10 30.51
C TYR A 1107 13.41 12.85 30.41
N PRO A 1108 12.27 12.21 30.71
CA PRO A 1108 11.00 12.92 30.74
C PRO A 1108 10.78 13.60 32.09
N VAL A 1109 10.38 14.87 32.05
CA VAL A 1109 10.04 15.72 33.19
C VAL A 1109 8.70 16.38 32.91
N SER A 1110 7.79 16.41 33.87
CA SER A 1110 6.54 17.16 33.79
C SER A 1110 6.15 17.80 35.12
N GLY A 1111 5.41 18.90 35.05
CA GLY A 1111 4.85 19.59 36.20
C GLY A 1111 3.41 19.97 35.89
N SER A 1112 2.56 20.01 36.91
CA SER A 1112 1.16 20.40 36.81
C SER A 1112 0.75 21.23 38.03
N ILE A 1113 -0.09 22.24 37.82
CA ILE A 1113 -0.59 23.15 38.86
C ILE A 1113 -2.09 23.32 38.62
N VAL A 1114 -2.89 23.14 39.66
CA VAL A 1114 -4.32 23.43 39.67
C VAL A 1114 -4.59 24.48 40.73
N PHE A 1115 -5.20 25.59 40.34
CA PHE A 1115 -5.53 26.71 41.22
C PHE A 1115 -6.85 26.44 41.97
N ALA A 1116 -6.98 26.98 43.19
CA ALA A 1116 -8.17 26.80 44.01
C ALA A 1116 -9.38 27.62 43.49
N GLY A 1117 -10.59 27.09 43.67
CA GLY A 1117 -11.86 27.75 43.32
C GLY A 1117 -12.85 26.84 42.59
N ALA A 1118 -14.10 27.29 42.43
CA ALA A 1118 -15.18 26.51 41.77
C ALA A 1118 -14.94 26.26 40.27
N ARG A 1119 -14.11 27.10 39.62
CA ARG A 1119 -13.73 27.01 38.20
C ARG A 1119 -12.21 27.10 38.07
N PRO A 1120 -11.47 26.05 38.42
CA PRO A 1120 -10.02 26.13 38.59
C PRO A 1120 -9.29 26.39 37.27
N LEU A 1121 -8.20 27.16 37.32
CA LEU A 1121 -7.18 27.21 36.27
C LEU A 1121 -6.30 25.97 36.44
N ALA A 1122 -6.03 25.22 35.38
CA ALA A 1122 -5.09 24.11 35.39
C ALA A 1122 -3.99 24.35 34.36
N SER A 1123 -2.73 24.13 34.72
CA SER A 1123 -1.56 24.27 33.86
C SER A 1123 -0.67 23.04 33.96
N THR A 1124 -0.22 22.49 32.84
CA THR A 1124 0.70 21.36 32.74
C THR A 1124 1.85 21.70 31.81
N VAL A 1125 3.09 21.41 32.22
CA VAL A 1125 4.31 21.58 31.42
C VAL A 1125 5.01 20.23 31.34
N GLY A 1126 5.48 19.83 30.17
CA GLY A 1126 6.23 18.60 29.95
C GLY A 1126 7.44 18.83 29.05
N TYR A 1127 8.56 18.20 29.38
CA TYR A 1127 9.78 18.17 28.59
C TYR A 1127 10.35 16.75 28.56
N SER A 1128 10.74 16.25 27.39
CA SER A 1128 11.36 14.94 27.23
C SER A 1128 12.54 15.05 26.29
N PHE A 1129 13.71 14.58 26.71
CA PHE A 1129 14.91 14.48 25.88
C PHE A 1129 15.33 13.01 25.76
N SER A 1130 15.57 12.54 24.54
CA SER A 1130 16.02 11.18 24.26
C SER A 1130 17.25 11.18 23.37
N LYS A 1131 18.32 10.53 23.83
CA LYS A 1131 19.56 10.29 23.05
C LYS A 1131 19.65 8.82 22.65
N ARG A 1132 19.85 8.57 21.36
CA ARG A 1132 19.99 7.24 20.76
C ARG A 1132 21.35 7.11 20.08
N ILE A 1133 22.09 6.07 20.44
CA ILE A 1133 23.35 5.69 19.80
C ILE A 1133 23.19 4.26 19.31
N ASP A 1134 23.41 4.05 18.02
CA ASP A 1134 23.26 2.75 17.34
C ASP A 1134 24.57 2.44 16.60
N ALA A 1135 25.21 1.34 16.95
CA ALA A 1135 26.45 0.86 16.33
C ALA A 1135 26.24 -0.55 15.81
N LYS A 1136 26.40 -0.71 14.50
CA LYS A 1136 26.29 -1.99 13.76
C LYS A 1136 27.53 -2.16 12.89
N PRO A 1137 27.88 -3.39 12.47
CA PRO A 1137 28.92 -3.58 11.47
C PRO A 1137 28.67 -2.69 10.24
N GLY A 1138 29.60 -1.80 9.93
CA GLY A 1138 29.53 -0.87 8.79
C GLY A 1138 28.72 0.42 8.97
N LEU A 1139 28.01 0.64 10.10
CA LEU A 1139 27.19 1.85 10.31
C LEU A 1139 27.17 2.28 11.79
N SER A 1140 27.46 3.56 12.03
CA SER A 1140 27.29 4.19 13.34
C SER A 1140 26.41 5.44 13.22
N SER A 1141 25.43 5.59 14.12
CA SER A 1141 24.53 6.75 14.12
C SER A 1141 24.27 7.29 15.52
N ASN A 1142 24.06 8.61 15.58
CA ASN A 1142 23.75 9.36 16.79
C ASN A 1142 22.53 10.24 16.54
N GLY A 1143 21.48 10.05 17.33
CA GLY A 1143 20.22 10.78 17.19
C GLY A 1143 19.72 11.34 18.51
N ASP A 1144 19.24 12.57 18.47
CA ASP A 1144 18.70 13.31 19.61
C ASP A 1144 17.26 13.74 19.30
N ASN A 1145 16.34 13.46 20.21
CA ASN A 1145 14.94 13.87 20.12
C ASN A 1145 14.57 14.70 21.35
N SER A 1146 13.87 15.80 21.12
CA SER A 1146 13.35 16.67 22.19
C SER A 1146 11.88 17.01 21.96
N ASP A 1147 11.09 16.85 23.02
CA ASP A 1147 9.68 17.20 23.05
C ASP A 1147 9.42 18.16 24.21
N PHE A 1148 8.69 19.23 23.95
CA PHE A 1148 8.26 20.23 24.93
C PHE A 1148 6.77 20.49 24.73
N SER A 1149 6.02 20.54 25.84
CA SER A 1149 4.59 20.80 25.82
C SER A 1149 4.19 21.68 27.01
N VAL A 1150 3.24 22.58 26.76
CA VAL A 1150 2.58 23.40 27.78
C VAL A 1150 1.10 23.36 27.49
N ASP A 1151 0.28 23.13 28.49
CA ASP A 1151 -1.18 23.06 28.38
C ASP A 1151 -1.80 23.86 29.52
N VAL A 1152 -2.65 24.82 29.21
CA VAL A 1152 -3.35 25.66 30.19
C VAL A 1152 -4.84 25.59 29.89
N SER A 1153 -5.67 25.27 30.89
CA SER A 1153 -7.12 25.19 30.74
C SER A 1153 -7.85 25.96 31.84
N LYS A 1154 -8.93 26.66 31.47
CA LYS A 1154 -9.75 27.46 32.37
C LYS A 1154 -11.22 27.46 31.93
N PRO A 1155 -12.15 27.03 32.78
CA PRO A 1155 -13.58 27.27 32.61
C PRO A 1155 -13.95 28.71 33.03
N TRP A 1156 -14.79 29.39 32.27
CA TRP A 1156 -15.30 30.74 32.56
C TRP A 1156 -16.81 30.72 32.73
N ALA A 1157 -17.32 31.52 33.66
CA ALA A 1157 -18.74 31.80 33.76
C ALA A 1157 -19.17 32.54 32.49
N LEU A 1158 -20.28 32.13 31.89
CA LEU A 1158 -20.96 32.95 30.91
C LEU A 1158 -22.00 33.83 31.61
N PRO A 1159 -22.30 35.03 31.08
CA PRO A 1159 -23.36 35.89 31.60
C PRO A 1159 -24.70 35.15 31.67
N ALA A 1160 -25.48 35.36 32.74
CA ALA A 1160 -26.72 34.62 32.98
C ALA A 1160 -27.80 34.88 31.90
N ASP A 1161 -27.73 36.04 31.25
CA ASP A 1161 -28.54 36.46 30.10
C ASP A 1161 -28.24 35.68 28.81
N TRP A 1162 -27.11 34.97 28.72
CA TRP A 1162 -26.75 34.18 27.53
C TRP A 1162 -27.38 32.78 27.52
N GLY A 1163 -27.99 32.33 28.63
CA GLY A 1163 -28.74 31.07 28.70
C GLY A 1163 -27.93 29.78 28.46
N ALA A 1164 -26.59 29.83 28.47
CA ALA A 1164 -25.74 28.67 28.24
C ALA A 1164 -25.84 27.64 29.37
N ARG A 1165 -25.89 26.34 29.02
CA ARG A 1165 -25.99 25.23 29.98
C ARG A 1165 -24.66 24.92 30.68
N SER A 1166 -23.53 25.19 30.03
CA SER A 1166 -22.19 24.95 30.58
C SER A 1166 -21.32 26.21 30.60
N ASP A 1167 -20.31 26.19 31.47
CA ASP A 1167 -19.20 27.15 31.41
C ASP A 1167 -18.50 27.15 30.04
N LEU A 1168 -17.88 28.28 29.69
CA LEU A 1168 -16.97 28.36 28.55
C LEU A 1168 -15.63 27.74 28.92
N ARG A 1169 -15.33 26.56 28.38
CA ARG A 1169 -14.08 25.84 28.62
C ARG A 1169 -13.03 26.32 27.63
N THR A 1170 -12.04 27.06 28.12
CA THR A 1170 -10.91 27.50 27.29
C THR A 1170 -9.68 26.64 27.54
N ARG A 1171 -8.92 26.33 26.49
CA ARG A 1171 -7.66 25.59 26.55
C ARG A 1171 -6.63 26.22 25.62
N ILE A 1172 -5.41 26.44 26.10
CA ILE A 1172 -4.27 26.90 25.32
C ILE A 1172 -3.19 25.83 25.42
N SER A 1173 -2.75 25.27 24.30
CA SER A 1173 -1.68 24.28 24.27
C SER A 1173 -0.58 24.69 23.31
N TYR A 1174 0.66 24.66 23.78
CA TYR A 1174 1.86 24.81 22.98
C TYR A 1174 2.65 23.51 22.97
N GLN A 1175 3.05 23.04 21.79
CA GLN A 1175 3.85 21.83 21.62
C GLN A 1175 5.01 22.11 20.67
N LYS A 1176 6.20 21.62 21.00
CA LYS A 1176 7.39 21.66 20.17
C LYS A 1176 8.05 20.28 20.19
N SER A 1177 8.19 19.67 19.02
CA SER A 1177 8.99 18.45 18.83
C SER A 1177 10.10 18.73 17.83
N GLN A 1178 11.28 18.15 18.07
CA GLN A 1178 12.42 18.24 17.16
C GLN A 1178 13.26 16.96 17.27
N GLY A 1179 13.59 16.38 16.12
CA GLY A 1179 14.49 15.25 15.99
C GLY A 1179 15.69 15.57 15.11
N GLN A 1180 16.86 15.13 15.54
CA GLN A 1180 18.11 15.25 14.80
C GLN A 1180 18.76 13.88 14.69
N ASN A 1181 19.30 13.54 13.52
CA ASN A 1181 20.03 12.29 13.31
C ASN A 1181 21.28 12.53 12.49
N PHE A 1182 22.39 11.97 12.96
CA PHE A 1182 23.71 12.08 12.35
C PHE A 1182 24.29 10.69 12.08
N VAL A 1183 24.92 10.54 10.92
CA VAL A 1183 25.73 9.37 10.58
C VAL A 1183 27.18 9.71 10.91
N ILE A 1184 27.86 8.81 11.62
CA ILE A 1184 29.25 8.98 12.02
C ILE A 1184 30.12 8.12 11.11
N ASN A 1185 31.15 8.72 10.52
CA ASN A 1185 32.16 7.99 9.78
C ASN A 1185 33.13 7.29 10.75
N PRO A 1186 33.15 5.93 10.83
CA PRO A 1186 34.05 5.23 11.73
C PRO A 1186 35.53 5.37 11.36
N LEU A 1187 35.85 5.83 10.15
CA LEU A 1187 37.22 6.06 9.63
C LEU A 1187 37.71 7.50 9.82
N SER A 1188 36.88 8.41 10.35
CA SER A 1188 37.23 9.82 10.58
C SER A 1188 36.74 10.30 11.94
N VAL A 1189 37.65 10.82 12.78
CA VAL A 1189 37.37 11.22 14.17
C VAL A 1189 36.40 12.44 14.26
N THR A 1190 36.22 13.19 13.17
CA THR A 1190 35.39 14.41 13.10
C THR A 1190 34.29 14.37 12.03
N GLY A 1191 34.15 13.26 11.30
CA GLY A 1191 33.18 13.14 10.21
C GLY A 1191 31.77 12.80 10.70
N GLU A 1192 31.01 13.81 11.14
CA GLU A 1192 29.57 13.69 11.36
C GLU A 1192 28.80 14.32 10.20
N SER A 1193 27.88 13.57 9.60
CA SER A 1193 27.01 14.07 8.53
C SER A 1193 25.55 14.08 8.96
N ARG A 1194 24.87 15.22 8.78
CA ARG A 1194 23.50 15.43 9.23
C ARG A 1194 22.51 14.81 8.25
N LEU A 1195 21.88 13.71 8.66
CA LEU A 1195 20.89 13.01 7.84
C LEU A 1195 19.51 13.66 7.92
N THR A 1196 19.07 14.03 9.13
CA THR A 1196 17.79 14.72 9.35
C THR A 1196 17.88 15.74 10.48
N ASP A 1197 17.23 16.90 10.31
CA ASP A 1197 16.94 17.87 11.37
C ASP A 1197 15.59 18.54 11.07
N ASN A 1198 14.53 17.97 11.62
CA ASN A 1198 13.17 18.43 11.38
C ASN A 1198 12.35 18.43 12.67
N GLY A 1199 11.26 19.19 12.63
CA GLY A 1199 10.41 19.32 13.79
C GLY A 1199 9.14 20.10 13.52
N ARG A 1200 8.34 20.24 14.58
CA ARG A 1200 7.05 20.91 14.56
C ARG A 1200 6.88 21.77 15.80
N ARG A 1201 6.30 22.96 15.62
CA ARG A 1201 5.84 23.85 16.68
C ARG A 1201 4.36 24.11 16.46
N ALA A 1202 3.54 23.93 17.48
CA ALA A 1202 2.10 24.14 17.38
C ALA A 1202 1.63 24.95 18.58
N VAL A 1203 0.85 26.00 18.34
CA VAL A 1203 0.04 26.70 19.35
C VAL A 1203 -1.41 26.48 18.96
N SER A 1204 -2.22 25.93 19.87
CA SER A 1204 -3.67 25.84 19.68
C SER A 1204 -4.41 26.41 20.87
N VAL A 1205 -5.49 27.13 20.58
CA VAL A 1205 -6.41 27.72 21.52
C VAL A 1205 -7.80 27.17 21.19
N SER A 1206 -8.49 26.56 22.14
CA SER A 1206 -9.89 26.17 22.01
C SER A 1206 -10.77 26.87 23.05
N ALA A 1207 -12.02 27.10 22.70
CA ALA A 1207 -13.06 27.64 23.57
C ALA A 1207 -14.39 26.94 23.25
N ASP A 1208 -14.90 26.16 24.20
CA ASP A 1208 -16.03 25.24 23.99
C ASP A 1208 -17.12 25.45 25.05
N THR A 1209 -18.39 25.55 24.64
CA THR A 1209 -19.54 25.71 25.54
C THR A 1209 -20.78 24.97 25.01
N ASP A 1210 -21.58 24.41 25.92
CA ASP A 1210 -22.84 23.73 25.59
C ASP A 1210 -23.98 24.76 25.69
N VAL A 1211 -24.57 25.08 24.54
CA VAL A 1211 -25.61 26.11 24.39
C VAL A 1211 -27.01 25.54 24.68
N ALA A 1212 -27.25 24.28 24.31
CA ALA A 1212 -28.47 23.53 24.63
C ALA A 1212 -28.17 22.03 24.78
N GLU A 1213 -29.15 21.21 25.19
CA GLU A 1213 -28.97 19.75 25.38
C GLU A 1213 -28.52 19.01 24.12
N ASN A 1214 -28.85 19.54 22.95
CA ASN A 1214 -28.48 19.00 21.65
C ASN A 1214 -27.54 19.92 20.86
N LEU A 1215 -26.98 20.98 21.47
CA LEU A 1215 -26.22 22.01 20.76
C LEU A 1215 -24.98 22.47 21.55
N SER A 1216 -23.78 22.27 20.99
CA SER A 1216 -22.54 22.82 21.53
C SER A 1216 -21.81 23.70 20.51
N SER A 1217 -21.12 24.72 21.00
CA SER A 1217 -20.33 25.65 20.19
C SER A 1217 -18.85 25.47 20.51
N SER A 1218 -18.02 25.32 19.49
CA SER A 1218 -16.57 25.21 19.59
C SER A 1218 -15.87 26.26 18.74
N PHE A 1219 -14.88 26.92 19.31
CA PHE A 1219 -14.01 27.87 18.62
C PHE A 1219 -12.56 27.45 18.79
N VAL A 1220 -11.84 27.23 17.69
CA VAL A 1220 -10.47 26.74 17.69
C VAL A 1220 -9.59 27.61 16.81
N ILE A 1221 -8.51 28.14 17.38
CA ILE A 1221 -7.40 28.77 16.67
C ILE A 1221 -6.20 27.84 16.76
N SER A 1222 -5.60 27.45 15.64
CA SER A 1222 -4.39 26.63 15.63
C SER A 1222 -3.36 27.20 14.67
N ARG A 1223 -2.15 27.43 15.16
CA ARG A 1223 -0.99 27.84 14.37
C ARG A 1223 0.07 26.76 14.46
N VAL A 1224 0.32 26.08 13.35
CA VAL A 1224 1.28 24.98 13.23
C VAL A 1224 2.39 25.40 12.29
N GLU A 1225 3.62 25.32 12.77
CA GLU A 1225 4.85 25.51 12.02
C GLU A 1225 5.59 24.18 11.94
N SER A 1226 5.70 23.63 10.74
CA SER A 1226 6.60 22.52 10.44
C SER A 1226 7.88 23.08 9.81
N PHE A 1227 9.03 22.62 10.28
CA PHE A 1227 10.32 23.07 9.78
C PHE A 1227 11.24 21.90 9.46
N ASP A 1228 12.06 22.09 8.44
CA ASP A 1228 13.15 21.21 8.03
C ASP A 1228 14.40 22.08 7.89
N ARG A 1229 15.36 21.90 8.79
CA ARG A 1229 16.61 22.67 8.80
C ARG A 1229 17.62 22.12 7.79
N ASN A 1230 17.53 20.87 7.39
CA ASN A 1230 18.38 20.32 6.32
C ASN A 1230 18.08 20.98 4.99
N LEU A 1231 16.80 21.28 4.71
CA LEU A 1231 16.38 21.91 3.46
C LEU A 1231 16.11 23.42 3.58
N ASN A 1232 16.32 24.01 4.77
CA ASN A 1232 15.96 25.40 5.07
C ASN A 1232 14.48 25.71 4.73
N ARG A 1233 13.58 24.77 4.97
CA ARG A 1233 12.14 24.87 4.66
C ARG A 1233 11.35 25.11 5.93
N ARG A 1234 10.38 26.03 5.84
CA ARG A 1234 9.45 26.33 6.92
C ARG A 1234 8.05 26.53 6.35
N PHE A 1235 7.11 25.76 6.84
CA PHE A 1235 5.70 25.86 6.48
C PHE A 1235 4.89 26.22 7.71
N THR A 1236 4.18 27.35 7.66
CA THR A 1236 3.31 27.80 8.76
C THR A 1236 1.86 27.81 8.27
N GLN A 1237 1.00 27.07 8.95
CA GLN A 1237 -0.44 27.04 8.73
C GLN A 1237 -1.14 27.67 9.94
N THR A 1238 -2.06 28.60 9.67
CA THR A 1238 -2.96 29.14 10.71
C THR A 1238 -4.39 28.76 10.33
N VAL A 1239 -5.09 28.10 11.23
CA VAL A 1239 -6.49 27.66 11.08
C VAL A 1239 -7.31 28.37 12.15
N LEU A 1240 -8.40 28.98 11.72
CA LEU A 1240 -9.44 29.58 12.56
C LEU A 1240 -10.74 28.84 12.26
N SER A 1241 -11.34 28.21 13.25
CA SER A 1241 -12.56 27.43 13.10
C SER A 1241 -13.57 27.84 14.17
N ALA A 1242 -14.80 28.12 13.76
CA ALA A 1242 -15.95 28.32 14.63
C ALA A 1242 -17.03 27.35 14.17
N VAL A 1243 -17.42 26.39 15.01
CA VAL A 1243 -18.32 25.30 14.64
C VAL A 1243 -19.42 25.18 15.70
N MET A 1244 -20.65 24.97 15.24
CA MET A 1244 -21.77 24.56 16.09
C MET A 1244 -22.09 23.09 15.82
N HIS A 1245 -22.00 22.25 16.84
CA HIS A 1245 -22.32 20.82 16.79
C HIS A 1245 -23.75 20.59 17.27
N LEU A 1246 -24.60 20.04 16.40
CA LEU A 1246 -25.97 19.68 16.72
C LEU A 1246 -26.08 18.15 16.81
N GLN A 1247 -26.37 17.62 18.00
CA GLN A 1247 -26.46 16.17 18.25
C GLN A 1247 -27.93 15.75 18.40
N PHE A 1248 -28.45 15.01 17.42
CA PHE A 1248 -29.78 14.42 17.50
C PHE A 1248 -29.70 13.08 18.26
N TYR A 1249 -30.19 13.04 19.49
CA TYR A 1249 -30.41 11.79 20.21
C TYR A 1249 -31.78 11.21 19.80
N ALA A 1250 -31.78 10.08 19.09
CA ALA A 1250 -32.98 9.26 18.94
C ALA A 1250 -33.10 8.33 20.15
N GLY A 1251 -33.69 8.84 21.24
CA GLY A 1251 -34.13 8.04 22.38
C GLY A 1251 -35.63 7.83 22.30
N GLU A 1252 -36.10 6.59 22.55
CA GLU A 1252 -37.51 6.20 22.58
C GLU A 1252 -38.36 7.21 23.38
N PHE A 1253 -39.38 7.77 22.73
CA PHE A 1253 -40.50 8.39 23.43
C PHE A 1253 -41.18 7.31 24.27
N LYS A 1254 -41.10 7.42 25.59
CA LYS A 1254 -42.00 6.71 26.50
C LYS A 1254 -43.38 7.36 26.49
#